data_AF-A0A2E9F989-F1
#
_entry.id   AF-A0A2E9F989-F1
#
_cell.length_a   1.000
_cell.length_b   1.000
_cell.length_c   1.000
_cell.angle_alpha   90.00
_cell.angle_beta   90.00
_cell.angle_gamma   90.00
#
_symmetry.space_group_name_H-M   'P 1'
#
loop_
_entity.id
_entity.type
_entity.pdbx_description
1 polymer ?
#
loop_
_entity_poly.entity_id
_entity_poly.type
_entity_poly.pdbx_seq_one_letter_code
_entity_poly.pdbx_strand_id
1 'polypeptide(L)'
;MIAPYLASKRDQTFIDKFLLGSKLNPYLEPFEYERLNSLERILLAHRSEDRLESTQWDLRDRLALHPPDPARSNLLFDGALATGGLTFSTLNQARDKANGFFGRVADGIDAPASPPAEGKPAAGGAGAGIAAGTSRGRSLRRSLESNALSREAKDEARAETESAVKEMKKLGAVQDKRQAKAKEGREKAELQQKDLAGKEDAFDAYASESDLDASTVEALYRAVETTREWAETNYYRLPIGSHTHDLIAESRFWLDYVRHEKGKAFGSRHLGEAARNIHETLLALAVLDLPFDSPESSMDIDGPKLVFTAADSAIAFHREIKEAELADNRPPLLVSQAYFRHGDRHRIENGEQVDKFVSDEFVTSVVYGAQVVVTNPTSTRQKLDVLLQIPQGAMPVLGHRATVTRKISLDPYTTQRLEHFFYFPAAGDYPCYPAHVSKSGAVIAHAGKFTFKVVNEPSRVDESSWAHISQWGTGEQVLTYLSKMNLHNINLLQIAWRCRESGDFFRKALEILHRRGKYHRELYSYGLFHNHMPIARQFLLVDGRYLNNCGDYLASELVTIDPVARRAYEHLEYKPLVNNRSHVVGGTRKILNGRIRNQYQSFLRILSQKPTLDHADQLSTTYYLFLQDRAAEAMDRLDTVNAEALPTSIQYDYFRAYSAFYRAQPDEARAIAVKYTQHPVDRWRERFVNVIAQADEIQGKGPQIVADEDRNQQQAKLAAAEPTLDLRVSGSLVTIDYQRVTNVQVNYYEMDLEFLFSTNPFVSSNSGSFSVVRPNKSERLQLADDKRSHNFELPREYQSKNVLVEVIGGGKKRSLAVYSNELNTAVSERYGILTVRHAGDNRPLPATYVKVYALTSSGPQFYKDGYTDLRGKFDYASVSTSDIGDVLKFSVLVMSGENGATVLEAPVPQQ
;
A
#
# COMPACT_ATOMS: atom_id res chain seq x y z
N MET A 1 5.24 18.05 18.26
CA MET A 1 5.62 18.81 17.05
C MET A 1 6.15 17.85 15.98
N ILE A 2 5.75 18.00 14.72
CA ILE A 2 6.09 17.07 13.62
C ILE A 2 7.44 17.34 12.95
N ALA A 3 7.98 18.56 13.04
CA ALA A 3 9.20 18.97 12.33
C ALA A 3 10.41 18.02 12.53
N PRO A 4 10.70 17.50 13.74
CA PRO A 4 11.81 16.55 13.91
C PRO A 4 11.62 15.23 13.16
N TYR A 5 10.37 14.77 13.00
CA TYR A 5 10.06 13.57 12.20
C TYR A 5 10.36 13.81 10.72
N LEU A 6 9.98 14.99 10.20
CA LEU A 6 10.22 15.36 8.80
C LEU A 6 11.72 15.56 8.52
N ALA A 7 12.45 16.18 9.45
CA ALA A 7 13.89 16.38 9.34
C ALA A 7 14.66 15.06 9.32
N SER A 8 14.12 14.01 9.94
CA SER A 8 14.72 12.67 10.00
C SER A 8 14.43 11.79 8.78
N LYS A 9 13.59 12.25 7.84
CA LYS A 9 13.30 11.54 6.59
C LYS A 9 14.54 11.49 5.70
N ARG A 10 14.73 10.35 5.05
CA ARG A 10 15.74 10.13 4.02
C ARG A 10 15.40 10.92 2.75
N ASP A 11 14.19 10.77 2.24
CA ASP A 11 13.79 11.29 0.93
C ASP A 11 12.66 12.33 1.11
N GLN A 12 13.04 13.58 1.39
CA GLN A 12 12.09 14.66 1.65
C GLN A 12 11.33 15.10 0.39
N THR A 13 10.00 15.11 0.50
CA THR A 13 9.07 15.57 -0.53
C THR A 13 8.81 17.09 -0.47
N PHE A 14 7.93 17.59 -1.34
CA PHE A 14 7.53 18.99 -1.36
C PHE A 14 6.95 19.44 -0.01
N ILE A 15 5.98 18.69 0.54
CA ILE A 15 5.31 19.04 1.80
C ILE A 15 6.30 19.04 2.97
N ASP A 16 7.23 18.09 3.01
CA ASP A 16 8.26 18.03 4.04
C ASP A 16 9.12 19.30 4.02
N LYS A 17 9.62 19.67 2.82
CA LYS A 17 10.43 20.88 2.63
C LYS A 17 9.66 22.16 2.92
N PHE A 18 8.38 22.21 2.58
CA PHE A 18 7.51 23.35 2.88
C PHE A 18 7.39 23.56 4.40
N LEU A 19 7.05 22.49 5.14
CA LEU A 19 6.86 22.52 6.59
C LEU A 19 8.17 22.74 7.36
N LEU A 20 9.30 22.25 6.85
CA LEU A 20 10.63 22.48 7.42
C LEU A 20 11.19 23.88 7.16
N GLY A 21 10.52 24.69 6.35
CA GLY A 21 11.02 26.03 6.04
C GLY A 21 12.14 26.05 4.99
N SER A 22 12.33 24.96 4.24
CA SER A 22 13.38 24.84 3.22
C SER A 22 13.14 25.73 1.99
N LYS A 23 14.19 25.94 1.19
CA LYS A 23 14.08 26.64 -0.10
C LYS A 23 13.31 25.79 -1.12
N LEU A 24 12.30 26.38 -1.77
CA LEU A 24 11.41 25.67 -2.70
C LEU A 24 11.64 26.01 -4.18
N ASN A 25 12.66 26.80 -4.51
CA ASN A 25 12.95 27.22 -5.89
C ASN A 25 12.98 26.07 -6.92
N PRO A 26 13.51 24.86 -6.61
CA PRO A 26 13.49 23.75 -7.56
C PRO A 26 12.08 23.33 -8.01
N TYR A 27 11.07 23.54 -7.16
CA TYR A 27 9.67 23.21 -7.47
C TYR A 27 8.98 24.22 -8.40
N LEU A 28 9.64 25.34 -8.72
CA LEU A 28 9.17 26.30 -9.72
C LEU A 28 9.52 25.85 -11.15
N GLU A 29 10.50 24.98 -11.30
CA GLU A 29 10.91 24.44 -12.60
C GLU A 29 9.81 23.55 -13.20
N PRO A 30 9.59 23.58 -14.54
CA PRO A 30 8.52 22.85 -15.21
C PRO A 30 8.41 21.38 -14.79
N PHE A 31 9.53 20.66 -14.73
CA PHE A 31 9.55 19.24 -14.36
C PHE A 31 8.93 18.96 -12.98
N GLU A 32 9.29 19.73 -11.95
CA GLU A 32 8.74 19.54 -10.61
C GLU A 32 7.34 20.14 -10.50
N TYR A 33 7.11 21.31 -11.09
CA TYR A 33 5.84 22.03 -11.01
C TYR A 33 4.67 21.25 -11.63
N GLU A 34 4.89 20.55 -12.75
CA GLU A 34 3.86 19.72 -13.37
C GLU A 34 3.41 18.56 -12.49
N ARG A 35 4.28 18.08 -11.59
CA ARG A 35 4.03 16.95 -10.68
C ARG A 35 3.36 17.36 -9.38
N LEU A 36 3.33 18.66 -9.09
CA LEU A 36 2.63 19.21 -7.94
C LEU A 36 1.12 19.15 -8.17
N ASN A 37 0.40 18.73 -7.13
CA ASN A 37 -1.05 18.84 -7.10
C ASN A 37 -1.51 20.28 -6.82
N SER A 38 -2.82 20.53 -6.88
CA SER A 38 -3.37 21.88 -6.78
C SER A 38 -3.01 22.55 -5.46
N LEU A 39 -3.12 21.85 -4.33
CA LEU A 39 -2.73 22.42 -3.03
C LEU A 39 -1.23 22.68 -2.97
N GLU A 40 -0.40 21.75 -3.41
CA GLU A 40 1.06 21.94 -3.41
C GLU A 40 1.48 23.17 -4.23
N ARG A 41 0.85 23.41 -5.38
CA ARG A 41 1.06 24.64 -6.17
C ARG A 41 0.63 25.90 -5.41
N ILE A 42 -0.48 25.84 -4.68
CA ILE A 42 -0.94 26.96 -3.84
C ILE A 42 0.05 27.25 -2.71
N LEU A 43 0.53 26.21 -2.01
CA LEU A 43 1.53 26.35 -0.95
C LEU A 43 2.85 26.92 -1.50
N LEU A 44 3.28 26.48 -2.68
CA LEU A 44 4.45 27.04 -3.36
C LEU A 44 4.25 28.53 -3.68
N ALA A 45 3.08 28.89 -4.21
CA ALA A 45 2.70 30.26 -4.52
C ALA A 45 2.64 31.15 -3.26
N HIS A 46 2.12 30.67 -2.14
CA HIS A 46 2.13 31.44 -0.88
C HIS A 46 3.54 31.70 -0.35
N ARG A 47 4.54 30.92 -0.79
CA ARG A 47 5.95 31.13 -0.43
C ARG A 47 6.74 31.93 -1.46
N SER A 48 6.18 32.17 -2.64
CA SER A 48 6.78 32.91 -3.73
C SER A 48 5.79 33.97 -4.23
N GLU A 49 5.92 35.20 -3.73
CA GLU A 49 4.97 36.30 -4.02
C GLU A 49 4.79 36.51 -5.53
N ASP A 50 5.88 36.38 -6.30
CA ASP A 50 5.89 36.46 -7.77
C ASP A 50 5.00 35.42 -8.47
N ARG A 51 4.62 34.34 -7.77
CA ARG A 51 3.79 33.26 -8.30
C ARG A 51 2.35 33.30 -7.85
N LEU A 52 2.02 34.03 -6.79
CA LEU A 52 0.68 34.00 -6.23
C LEU A 52 -0.39 34.41 -7.23
N GLU A 53 -0.23 35.56 -7.88
CA GLU A 53 -1.17 36.03 -8.91
C GLU A 53 -1.27 35.05 -10.09
N SER A 54 -0.13 34.52 -10.52
CA SER A 54 -0.08 33.57 -11.64
C SER A 54 -0.81 32.25 -11.35
N THR A 55 -0.70 31.74 -10.12
CA THR A 55 -1.36 30.51 -9.69
C THR A 55 -2.86 30.75 -9.50
N GLN A 56 -3.27 31.91 -8.99
CA GLN A 56 -4.68 32.31 -8.95
C GLN A 56 -5.30 32.35 -10.35
N TRP A 57 -4.59 32.91 -11.33
CA TRP A 57 -5.04 32.92 -12.72
C TRP A 57 -5.09 31.52 -13.32
N ASP A 58 -4.07 30.69 -13.13
CA ASP A 58 -4.07 29.31 -13.64
C ASP A 58 -5.26 28.50 -13.11
N LEU A 59 -5.51 28.53 -11.79
CA LEU A 59 -6.65 27.83 -11.20
C LEU A 59 -7.99 28.36 -11.72
N ARG A 60 -8.16 29.69 -11.78
CA ARG A 60 -9.36 30.32 -12.33
C ARG A 60 -9.58 29.91 -13.78
N ASP A 61 -8.53 29.97 -14.59
CA ASP A 61 -8.57 29.73 -16.02
C ASP A 61 -8.86 28.26 -16.35
N ARG A 62 -8.37 27.30 -15.53
CA ARG A 62 -8.74 25.88 -15.62
C ARG A 62 -10.20 25.64 -15.22
N LEU A 63 -10.63 26.20 -14.09
CA LEU A 63 -12.01 26.06 -13.61
C LEU A 63 -13.02 26.62 -14.60
N ALA A 64 -12.69 27.70 -15.31
CA ALA A 64 -13.53 28.29 -16.35
C ALA A 64 -13.77 27.37 -17.57
N LEU A 65 -12.99 26.29 -17.73
CA LEU A 65 -13.20 25.30 -18.78
C LEU A 65 -14.21 24.21 -18.38
N HIS A 66 -14.54 24.11 -17.09
CA HIS A 66 -15.49 23.14 -16.58
C HIS A 66 -16.86 23.80 -16.38
N PRO A 67 -17.90 23.39 -17.13
CA PRO A 67 -19.23 23.93 -16.91
C PRO A 67 -19.69 23.60 -15.48
N PRO A 68 -20.43 24.50 -14.82
CA PRO A 68 -21.03 24.19 -13.52
C PRO A 68 -21.88 22.92 -13.61
N ASP A 69 -21.84 22.09 -12.57
CA ASP A 69 -22.73 20.93 -12.40
C ASP A 69 -23.72 21.21 -11.27
N PRO A 70 -24.92 21.77 -11.58
CA PRO A 70 -25.92 22.08 -10.58
C PRO A 70 -26.43 20.84 -9.84
N ALA A 71 -26.47 19.68 -10.51
CA ALA A 71 -26.95 18.45 -9.90
C ALA A 71 -25.99 17.96 -8.81
N ARG A 72 -24.68 17.95 -9.10
CA ARG A 72 -23.65 17.64 -8.10
C ARG A 72 -23.60 18.69 -6.99
N SER A 73 -23.75 19.98 -7.32
CA SER A 73 -23.81 21.05 -6.31
C SER A 73 -24.98 20.85 -5.35
N ASN A 74 -26.16 20.50 -5.87
CA ASN A 74 -27.33 20.20 -5.05
C ASN A 74 -27.12 18.95 -4.20
N LEU A 75 -26.52 17.88 -4.74
CA LEU A 75 -26.21 16.66 -3.97
C LEU A 75 -25.30 16.96 -2.77
N LEU A 76 -24.23 17.73 -2.99
CA LEU A 76 -23.30 18.12 -1.92
C LEU A 76 -23.97 19.00 -0.87
N PHE A 77 -24.81 19.94 -1.32
CA PHE A 77 -25.57 20.83 -0.44
C PHE A 77 -26.62 20.06 0.38
N ASP A 78 -27.37 19.15 -0.25
CA ASP A 78 -28.34 18.29 0.44
C ASP A 78 -27.65 17.34 1.43
N GLY A 79 -26.43 16.87 1.13
CA GLY A 79 -25.61 16.11 2.08
C GLY A 79 -25.23 16.91 3.34
N ALA A 80 -24.91 18.19 3.18
CA ALA A 80 -24.65 19.11 4.30
C ALA A 80 -25.93 19.42 5.11
N LEU A 81 -27.10 19.42 4.49
CA LEU A 81 -28.38 19.58 5.20
C LEU A 81 -28.86 18.30 5.89
N ALA A 82 -28.65 17.14 5.28
CA ALA A 82 -29.02 15.83 5.82
C ALA A 82 -28.22 15.46 7.09
N THR A 83 -27.07 16.11 7.29
CA THR A 83 -26.24 15.99 8.49
C THR A 83 -26.71 16.86 9.66
N GLY A 84 -27.88 17.52 9.55
CA GLY A 84 -28.57 18.29 10.60
C GLY A 84 -29.01 17.50 11.85
N GLY A 85 -28.32 16.40 12.17
CA GLY A 85 -28.45 15.61 13.38
C GLY A 85 -27.08 15.14 13.86
N LEU A 86 -26.15 16.07 14.11
CA LEU A 86 -24.88 15.77 14.79
C LEU A 86 -25.09 15.54 16.29
N THR A 87 -25.93 14.56 16.68
CA THR A 87 -25.69 13.75 17.89
C THR A 87 -24.58 12.75 17.57
N PHE A 88 -23.39 13.28 17.27
CA PHE A 88 -22.31 12.58 16.58
C PHE A 88 -21.19 12.08 17.52
N SER A 89 -21.32 12.27 18.84
CA SER A 89 -20.30 11.88 19.83
C SER A 89 -20.57 10.54 20.51
N THR A 90 -21.83 10.16 20.77
CA THR A 90 -22.16 8.93 21.52
C THR A 90 -22.13 7.67 20.66
N LEU A 91 -22.56 7.76 19.39
CA LEU A 91 -22.54 6.62 18.47
C LEU A 91 -21.12 6.27 18.02
N ASN A 92 -20.23 7.26 17.86
CA ASN A 92 -18.80 7.02 17.60
C ASN A 92 -18.04 6.63 18.87
N GLN A 93 -18.40 7.08 20.08
CA GLN A 93 -17.83 6.45 21.29
C GLN A 93 -18.19 4.96 21.41
N ALA A 94 -19.40 4.57 20.97
CA ALA A 94 -19.78 3.16 20.88
C ALA A 94 -19.10 2.44 19.70
N ARG A 95 -18.90 3.13 18.57
CA ARG A 95 -18.29 2.59 17.35
C ARG A 95 -16.77 2.58 17.36
N ASP A 96 -16.11 3.45 18.12
CA ASP A 96 -14.66 3.50 18.35
C ASP A 96 -14.25 2.48 19.42
N LYS A 97 -15.11 2.24 20.42
CA LYS A 97 -15.01 1.06 21.29
C LYS A 97 -15.19 -0.25 20.51
N ALA A 98 -15.99 -0.27 19.44
CA ALA A 98 -16.17 -1.43 18.57
C ALA A 98 -15.09 -1.56 17.46
N ASN A 99 -14.59 -0.44 16.90
CA ASN A 99 -13.60 -0.40 15.84
C ASN A 99 -12.16 -0.49 16.36
N GLY A 100 -11.90 -0.11 17.62
CA GLY A 100 -10.63 -0.37 18.30
C GLY A 100 -10.30 -1.87 18.38
N PHE A 101 -11.31 -2.74 18.25
CA PHE A 101 -11.14 -4.19 18.20
C PHE A 101 -10.89 -4.72 16.77
N PHE A 102 -11.31 -4.00 15.72
CA PHE A 102 -11.11 -4.40 14.31
C PHE A 102 -9.81 -3.88 13.69
N GLY A 103 -9.18 -2.85 14.27
CA GLY A 103 -7.87 -2.34 13.84
C GLY A 103 -6.73 -3.36 13.90
N ARG A 104 -6.87 -4.45 14.67
CA ARG A 104 -5.87 -5.53 14.79
C ARG A 104 -6.03 -6.67 13.78
N VAL A 105 -7.05 -6.67 12.91
CA VAL A 105 -7.31 -7.79 11.98
C VAL A 105 -7.21 -7.37 10.50
N ALA A 106 -6.99 -6.09 10.21
CA ALA A 106 -6.81 -5.58 8.84
C ALA A 106 -5.38 -5.74 8.26
N ASP A 107 -4.49 -6.45 8.95
CA ASP A 107 -3.12 -6.76 8.48
C ASP A 107 -3.03 -8.06 7.64
N GLY A 108 -4.17 -8.62 7.22
CA GLY A 108 -4.22 -9.95 6.58
C GLY A 108 -5.05 -10.08 5.30
N ILE A 109 -5.28 -8.99 4.55
CA ILE A 109 -6.01 -9.07 3.28
C ILE A 109 -5.15 -8.49 2.16
N ASP A 110 -4.50 -9.39 1.39
CA ASP A 110 -3.89 -9.05 0.11
C ASP A 110 -4.93 -8.44 -0.85
N ALA A 111 -4.48 -7.47 -1.64
CA ALA A 111 -5.28 -6.88 -2.71
C ALA A 111 -5.78 -7.98 -3.69
N PRO A 112 -7.05 -7.95 -4.14
CA PRO A 112 -7.53 -8.91 -5.12
C PRO A 112 -6.74 -8.74 -6.42
N ALA A 113 -6.16 -9.85 -6.89
CA ALA A 113 -5.51 -9.95 -8.19
C ALA A 113 -6.51 -9.65 -9.32
N SER A 114 -6.03 -8.94 -10.35
CA SER A 114 -6.76 -8.69 -11.60
C SER A 114 -7.28 -10.00 -12.22
N PRO A 115 -8.45 -10.00 -12.90
CA PRO A 115 -9.02 -11.22 -13.48
C PRO A 115 -8.12 -11.78 -14.59
N PRO A 116 -8.00 -13.12 -14.71
CA PRO A 116 -7.25 -13.73 -15.79
C PRO A 116 -7.99 -13.58 -17.13
N ALA A 117 -7.26 -13.14 -18.16
CA ALA A 117 -7.71 -13.21 -19.54
C ALA A 117 -7.76 -14.67 -20.00
N GLU A 118 -8.95 -15.17 -20.34
CA GLU A 118 -9.12 -16.47 -20.98
C GLU A 118 -8.73 -16.41 -22.46
N GLY A 119 -7.77 -17.24 -22.85
CA GLY A 119 -7.40 -17.48 -24.23
C GLY A 119 -6.32 -18.55 -24.32
N LYS A 120 -6.72 -19.83 -24.25
CA LYS A 120 -5.82 -20.97 -24.50
C LYS A 120 -5.32 -20.94 -25.96
N PRO A 121 -4.03 -21.18 -26.24
CA PRO A 121 -3.59 -21.69 -27.52
C PRO A 121 -3.40 -23.21 -27.45
N ALA A 122 -3.87 -23.93 -28.47
CA ALA A 122 -3.43 -25.29 -28.79
C ALA A 122 -2.39 -25.21 -29.92
N ALA A 123 -1.37 -26.04 -29.81
CA ALA A 123 -0.15 -26.03 -30.59
C ALA A 123 -0.30 -26.55 -32.02
N GLY A 124 0.64 -26.14 -32.90
CA GLY A 124 1.14 -26.99 -33.97
C GLY A 124 1.43 -26.31 -35.31
N GLY A 125 2.71 -26.28 -35.70
CA GLY A 125 3.09 -26.56 -37.10
C GLY A 125 3.59 -25.39 -37.98
N ALA A 126 4.91 -25.28 -38.03
CA ALA A 126 5.80 -24.86 -39.13
C ALA A 126 5.23 -24.48 -40.52
N GLY A 127 5.88 -23.49 -41.15
CA GLY A 127 6.09 -23.51 -42.62
C GLY A 127 5.99 -22.18 -43.37
N ALA A 128 7.16 -21.61 -43.69
CA ALA A 128 7.58 -20.82 -44.88
C ALA A 128 6.55 -20.14 -45.84
N GLY A 129 6.92 -18.93 -46.31
CA GLY A 129 6.84 -18.60 -47.75
C GLY A 129 6.04 -17.37 -48.21
N ILE A 130 6.76 -16.27 -48.52
CA ILE A 130 6.78 -15.50 -49.78
C ILE A 130 5.46 -15.01 -50.47
N ALA A 131 5.48 -13.70 -50.79
CA ALA A 131 4.90 -12.97 -51.94
C ALA A 131 3.42 -12.51 -52.00
N ALA A 132 3.30 -11.16 -52.06
CA ALA A 132 2.67 -10.33 -53.10
C ALA A 132 1.34 -10.76 -53.78
N GLY A 133 0.38 -9.81 -53.88
CA GLY A 133 -0.68 -9.87 -54.90
C GLY A 133 -1.94 -9.04 -54.66
N THR A 134 -1.87 -7.73 -54.91
CA THR A 134 -2.84 -6.88 -55.66
C THR A 134 -4.38 -6.96 -55.45
N SER A 135 -4.90 -5.80 -55.04
CA SER A 135 -6.01 -5.01 -55.64
C SER A 135 -7.45 -5.53 -55.68
N ARG A 136 -8.35 -4.78 -55.02
CA ARG A 136 -9.44 -4.03 -55.70
C ARG A 136 -10.07 -3.02 -54.74
N GLY A 137 -10.14 -1.76 -55.18
CA GLY A 137 -10.79 -0.68 -54.43
C GLY A 137 -12.31 -0.70 -54.55
N ARG A 138 -12.97 -0.10 -53.55
CA ARG A 138 -14.16 0.74 -53.78
C ARG A 138 -14.41 1.66 -52.58
N SER A 139 -14.44 2.94 -52.87
CA SER A 139 -14.86 4.04 -52.02
C SER A 139 -16.38 4.04 -51.75
N LEU A 140 -16.76 4.77 -50.69
CA LEU A 140 -18.05 5.42 -50.43
C LEU A 140 -19.22 4.53 -49.94
N ARG A 141 -19.51 4.65 -48.64
CA ARG A 141 -20.78 5.19 -48.09
C ARG A 141 -20.83 4.95 -46.57
N ARG A 142 -20.64 5.99 -45.77
CA ARG A 142 -21.05 6.00 -44.35
C ARG A 142 -21.67 7.35 -44.05
N SER A 143 -23.00 7.40 -44.12
CA SER A 143 -23.81 8.49 -43.60
C SER A 143 -25.15 7.91 -43.17
N LEU A 144 -25.61 8.36 -41.99
CA LEU A 144 -26.95 8.16 -41.42
C LEU A 144 -27.15 6.87 -40.63
N GLU A 145 -26.68 6.86 -39.39
CA GLU A 145 -27.30 6.15 -38.26
C GLU A 145 -26.76 6.74 -36.95
N SER A 146 -27.28 7.91 -36.55
CA SER A 146 -26.84 8.60 -35.32
C SER A 146 -27.96 9.31 -34.55
N ASN A 147 -29.22 8.92 -34.75
CA ASN A 147 -30.34 9.58 -34.05
C ASN A 147 -31.35 8.64 -33.37
N ALA A 148 -31.00 7.36 -33.15
CA ALA A 148 -31.81 6.43 -32.34
C ALA A 148 -31.21 6.17 -30.93
N LEU A 149 -29.91 6.41 -30.71
CA LEU A 149 -29.18 6.00 -29.50
C LEU A 149 -29.27 6.97 -28.30
N SER A 150 -30.04 8.06 -28.37
CA SER A 150 -30.07 9.09 -27.30
C SER A 150 -31.27 9.00 -26.35
N ARG A 151 -32.26 8.16 -26.66
CA ARG A 151 -33.42 7.91 -25.80
C ARG A 151 -33.27 6.62 -24.98
N GLU A 152 -32.79 5.55 -25.59
CA GLU A 152 -32.49 4.30 -24.87
C GLU A 152 -31.38 4.50 -23.81
N ALA A 153 -30.32 5.25 -24.13
CA ALA A 153 -29.24 5.55 -23.17
C ALA A 153 -29.65 6.41 -21.96
N LYS A 154 -30.77 7.15 -22.02
CA LYS A 154 -31.26 7.97 -20.89
C LYS A 154 -32.22 7.21 -19.98
N ASP A 155 -32.97 6.27 -20.54
CA ASP A 155 -33.85 5.39 -19.75
C ASP A 155 -33.05 4.20 -19.17
N GLU A 156 -32.02 3.71 -19.86
CA GLU A 156 -31.05 2.73 -19.33
C GLU A 156 -30.21 3.33 -18.20
N ALA A 157 -29.69 4.55 -18.32
CA ALA A 157 -28.92 5.19 -17.23
C ALA A 157 -29.77 5.42 -15.96
N ARG A 158 -31.07 5.70 -16.11
CA ARG A 158 -31.98 5.90 -14.97
C ARG A 158 -32.39 4.56 -14.33
N ALA A 159 -32.60 3.52 -15.14
CA ALA A 159 -32.86 2.16 -14.68
C ALA A 159 -31.62 1.49 -14.05
N GLU A 160 -30.41 1.76 -14.56
CA GLU A 160 -29.14 1.32 -13.96
C GLU A 160 -28.88 2.02 -12.62
N THR A 161 -29.23 3.31 -12.48
CA THR A 161 -29.07 4.04 -11.21
C THR A 161 -30.04 3.52 -10.14
N GLU A 162 -31.30 3.22 -10.50
CA GLU A 162 -32.26 2.60 -9.57
C GLU A 162 -31.94 1.13 -9.26
N SER A 163 -31.42 0.38 -10.24
CA SER A 163 -30.94 -1.00 -10.07
C SER A 163 -29.71 -1.05 -9.15
N ALA A 164 -28.73 -0.15 -9.32
CA ALA A 164 -27.53 -0.04 -8.50
C ALA A 164 -27.84 0.35 -7.05
N VAL A 165 -28.84 1.21 -6.81
CA VAL A 165 -29.32 1.55 -5.45
C VAL A 165 -30.04 0.36 -4.79
N LYS A 166 -30.77 -0.45 -5.57
CA LYS A 166 -31.45 -1.66 -5.09
C LYS A 166 -30.48 -2.83 -4.86
N GLU A 167 -29.43 -2.95 -5.68
CA GLU A 167 -28.31 -3.86 -5.48
C GLU A 167 -27.43 -3.44 -4.31
N MET A 168 -27.12 -2.15 -4.10
CA MET A 168 -26.40 -1.68 -2.91
C MET A 168 -27.17 -1.95 -1.61
N LYS A 169 -28.50 -1.78 -1.59
CA LYS A 169 -29.34 -2.16 -0.44
C LYS A 169 -29.38 -3.68 -0.21
N LYS A 170 -29.37 -4.49 -1.27
CA LYS A 170 -29.28 -5.96 -1.16
C LYS A 170 -27.88 -6.43 -0.76
N LEU A 171 -26.82 -5.79 -1.24
CA LEU A 171 -25.42 -6.04 -0.86
C LEU A 171 -25.15 -5.67 0.59
N GLY A 172 -25.71 -4.55 1.07
CA GLY A 172 -25.70 -4.17 2.49
C GLY A 172 -26.40 -5.22 3.36
N ALA A 173 -27.62 -5.63 2.99
CA ALA A 173 -28.36 -6.66 3.74
C ALA A 173 -27.70 -8.06 3.70
N VAL A 174 -26.97 -8.40 2.63
CA VAL A 174 -26.20 -9.65 2.49
C VAL A 174 -24.87 -9.57 3.25
N GLN A 175 -24.23 -8.40 3.31
CA GLN A 175 -23.08 -8.13 4.18
C GLN A 175 -23.46 -8.18 5.65
N ASP A 176 -24.59 -7.60 6.05
CA ASP A 176 -25.09 -7.63 7.42
C ASP A 176 -25.43 -9.07 7.87
N LYS A 177 -26.05 -9.88 6.99
CA LYS A 177 -26.30 -11.31 7.26
C LYS A 177 -25.02 -12.15 7.29
N ARG A 178 -24.00 -11.82 6.49
CA ARG A 178 -22.68 -12.48 6.53
C ARG A 178 -21.88 -12.09 7.78
N GLN A 179 -21.97 -10.85 8.23
CA GLN A 179 -21.36 -10.38 9.47
C GLN A 179 -22.05 -10.99 10.70
N ALA A 180 -23.39 -11.12 10.69
CA ALA A 180 -24.13 -11.83 11.74
C ALA A 180 -23.75 -13.32 11.82
N LYS A 181 -23.64 -14.03 10.68
CA LYS A 181 -23.17 -15.42 10.65
C LYS A 181 -21.70 -15.59 11.03
N ALA A 182 -20.84 -14.61 10.69
CA ALA A 182 -19.44 -14.61 11.10
C ALA A 182 -19.28 -14.33 12.60
N LYS A 183 -20.20 -13.55 13.19
CA LYS A 183 -20.31 -13.33 14.63
C LYS A 183 -20.79 -14.59 15.37
N GLU A 184 -21.83 -15.27 14.88
CA GLU A 184 -22.25 -16.58 15.42
C GLU A 184 -21.17 -17.67 15.27
N GLY A 185 -20.42 -17.65 14.17
CA GLY A 185 -19.28 -18.55 13.93
C GLY A 185 -18.10 -18.28 14.87
N ARG A 186 -17.83 -17.00 15.18
CA ARG A 186 -16.82 -16.59 16.17
C ARG A 186 -17.25 -16.87 17.61
N GLU A 187 -18.52 -16.66 17.95
CA GLU A 187 -19.06 -17.02 19.27
C GLU A 187 -19.01 -18.53 19.48
N LYS A 188 -19.32 -19.35 18.46
CA LYS A 188 -19.14 -20.81 18.51
C LYS A 188 -17.68 -21.25 18.56
N ALA A 189 -16.77 -20.53 17.91
CA ALA A 189 -15.34 -20.79 17.99
C ALA A 189 -14.73 -20.38 19.33
N GLU A 190 -15.18 -19.28 19.95
CA GLU A 190 -14.81 -18.85 21.31
C GLU A 190 -15.39 -19.79 22.38
N LEU A 191 -16.60 -20.33 22.17
CA LEU A 191 -17.15 -21.40 23.01
C LEU A 191 -16.38 -22.72 22.85
N GLN A 192 -15.99 -23.11 21.63
CA GLN A 192 -15.13 -24.29 21.42
C GLN A 192 -13.70 -24.10 21.97
N GLN A 193 -13.15 -22.89 21.91
CA GLN A 193 -11.81 -22.58 22.43
C GLN A 193 -11.81 -22.51 23.97
N LYS A 194 -12.95 -22.16 24.59
CA LYS A 194 -13.18 -22.32 26.05
C LYS A 194 -13.40 -23.78 26.47
N ASP A 195 -14.08 -24.59 25.65
CA ASP A 195 -14.27 -26.03 25.91
C ASP A 195 -12.98 -26.85 25.68
N LEU A 196 -12.08 -26.41 24.79
CA LEU A 196 -10.76 -27.00 24.56
C LEU A 196 -9.72 -26.61 25.63
N ALA A 197 -9.92 -25.48 26.33
CA ALA A 197 -9.12 -25.08 27.48
C ALA A 197 -9.55 -25.78 28.79
N GLY A 198 -10.71 -26.46 28.81
CA GLY A 198 -11.25 -27.17 29.96
C GLY A 198 -11.00 -28.68 29.97
N LYS A 199 -10.14 -29.20 29.08
CA LYS A 199 -9.81 -30.64 29.01
C LYS A 199 -8.32 -30.87 28.79
N GLU A 200 -7.53 -30.54 29.78
CA GLU A 200 -6.25 -31.18 30.06
C GLU A 200 -5.87 -30.98 31.53
N ASP A 201 -6.75 -31.42 32.44
CA ASP A 201 -6.39 -31.63 33.84
C ASP A 201 -5.54 -32.92 33.93
N ALA A 202 -4.27 -32.80 33.57
CA ALA A 202 -3.25 -33.69 34.11
C ALA A 202 -3.03 -33.29 35.57
N PHE A 203 -3.73 -33.98 36.46
CA PHE A 203 -3.67 -33.82 37.91
C PHE A 203 -2.22 -33.93 38.42
N ASP A 204 -1.61 -32.79 38.77
CA ASP A 204 -0.33 -32.75 39.50
C ASP A 204 -0.64 -32.65 41.00
N ALA A 205 -0.47 -33.75 41.72
CA ALA A 205 -0.83 -33.89 43.14
C ALA A 205 0.17 -33.22 44.12
N TYR A 206 1.12 -32.41 43.64
CA TYR A 206 2.15 -31.78 44.48
C TYR A 206 2.38 -30.28 44.23
N ALA A 207 1.60 -29.63 43.37
CA ALA A 207 1.52 -28.17 43.38
C ALA A 207 0.71 -27.72 44.60
N SER A 208 1.31 -26.96 45.52
CA SER A 208 0.57 -26.33 46.60
C SER A 208 -0.50 -25.40 46.03
N GLU A 209 -1.75 -25.53 46.48
CA GLU A 209 -2.92 -24.71 46.09
C GLU A 209 -2.76 -23.20 46.38
N SER A 210 -1.58 -22.72 46.79
CA SER A 210 -1.29 -21.31 47.08
C SER A 210 -0.78 -20.49 45.89
N ASP A 211 -0.44 -21.11 44.76
CA ASP A 211 0.29 -20.42 43.67
C ASP A 211 -0.52 -20.23 42.37
N LEU A 212 -1.77 -20.69 42.32
CA LEU A 212 -2.65 -20.48 41.17
C LEU A 212 -3.49 -19.22 41.33
N ASP A 213 -2.80 -18.07 41.43
CA ASP A 213 -3.44 -16.78 41.22
C ASP A 213 -3.63 -16.60 39.69
N ALA A 214 -4.88 -16.45 39.24
CA ALA A 214 -5.20 -16.28 37.82
C ALA A 214 -4.61 -14.97 37.23
N SER A 215 -4.08 -14.08 38.08
CA SER A 215 -3.29 -12.91 37.68
C SER A 215 -1.83 -13.21 37.30
N THR A 216 -1.35 -14.44 37.48
CA THR A 216 0.03 -14.88 37.18
C THR A 216 0.10 -15.97 36.11
N VAL A 217 -0.86 -16.00 35.16
CA VAL A 217 -0.63 -16.73 33.91
C VAL A 217 0.45 -15.95 33.13
N GLU A 218 1.72 -16.28 33.38
CA GLU A 218 2.84 -15.71 32.63
C GLU A 218 2.59 -15.92 31.13
N ALA A 219 2.74 -14.84 30.37
CA ALA A 219 2.44 -14.86 28.95
C ALA A 219 3.30 -15.92 28.23
N LEU A 220 2.64 -16.83 27.52
CA LEU A 220 3.32 -17.85 26.72
C LEU A 220 4.10 -17.24 25.55
N TYR A 221 4.89 -18.06 24.87
CA TYR A 221 5.60 -17.67 23.66
C TYR A 221 4.66 -17.02 22.63
N ARG A 222 5.00 -15.79 22.26
CA ARG A 222 4.38 -15.01 21.17
C ARG A 222 5.20 -15.15 19.90
N ALA A 223 4.59 -15.61 18.81
CA ALA A 223 5.28 -15.70 17.52
C ALA A 223 5.72 -14.31 17.02
N VAL A 224 6.85 -14.27 16.29
CA VAL A 224 7.25 -13.09 15.52
C VAL A 224 6.16 -12.83 14.46
N GLU A 225 5.81 -11.56 14.25
CA GLU A 225 4.90 -11.19 13.16
C GLU A 225 5.51 -11.47 11.78
N THR A 226 4.67 -11.50 10.74
CA THR A 226 5.15 -11.59 9.37
C THR A 226 5.97 -10.35 8.99
N THR A 227 7.02 -10.53 8.18
CA THR A 227 7.82 -9.40 7.68
C THR A 227 6.95 -8.45 6.87
N ARG A 228 6.97 -7.18 7.26
CA ARG A 228 6.29 -6.09 6.53
C ARG A 228 7.29 -5.24 5.76
N GLU A 229 6.77 -4.59 4.73
CA GLU A 229 7.47 -3.57 3.94
C GLU A 229 7.05 -2.19 4.45
N TRP A 230 8.05 -1.37 4.77
CA TRP A 230 7.86 -0.05 5.33
C TRP A 230 8.46 0.97 4.37
N ALA A 231 7.63 1.86 3.86
CA ALA A 231 8.05 3.02 3.09
C ALA A 231 7.95 4.29 3.96
N GLU A 232 8.70 5.32 3.61
CA GLU A 232 8.51 6.63 4.23
C GLU A 232 7.11 7.16 3.93
N THR A 233 6.37 7.52 4.98
CA THR A 233 5.00 8.00 4.83
C THR A 233 5.00 9.49 4.49
N ASN A 234 4.27 9.83 3.43
CA ASN A 234 4.14 11.18 2.89
C ASN A 234 2.66 11.58 2.87
N TYR A 235 1.88 10.94 2.00
CA TYR A 235 0.42 10.89 2.10
C TYR A 235 0.01 9.61 2.85
N TYR A 236 -1.07 9.70 3.64
CA TYR A 236 -1.53 8.59 4.49
C TYR A 236 -1.75 7.30 3.70
N ARG A 237 -0.93 6.27 3.96
CA ARG A 237 -1.00 4.96 3.26
C ARG A 237 -0.95 5.05 1.73
N LEU A 238 -0.23 6.04 1.19
CA LEU A 238 -0.07 6.21 -0.25
C LEU A 238 1.42 6.14 -0.65
N PRO A 239 1.84 5.10 -1.39
CA PRO A 239 3.21 4.97 -1.89
C PRO A 239 3.62 6.16 -2.76
N ILE A 240 4.92 6.49 -2.78
CA ILE A 240 5.40 7.69 -3.49
C ILE A 240 5.11 7.63 -5.00
N GLY A 241 5.13 6.44 -5.60
CA GLY A 241 4.82 6.23 -7.02
C GLY A 241 3.36 6.56 -7.38
N SER A 242 2.46 6.62 -6.40
CA SER A 242 1.05 6.97 -6.58
C SER A 242 0.77 8.45 -6.30
N HIS A 243 1.80 9.27 -6.05
CA HIS A 243 1.63 10.71 -5.88
C HIS A 243 1.55 11.35 -7.25
N THR A 244 0.33 11.66 -7.66
CA THR A 244 0.03 12.24 -8.96
C THR A 244 -0.49 13.68 -8.79
N HIS A 245 -0.41 14.47 -9.85
CA HIS A 245 -0.86 15.87 -9.83
C HIS A 245 -2.39 16.01 -9.65
N ASP A 246 -3.15 14.95 -9.95
CA ASP A 246 -4.60 14.87 -9.79
C ASP A 246 -5.05 14.35 -8.42
N LEU A 247 -4.11 13.95 -7.54
CA LEU A 247 -4.43 13.54 -6.16
C LEU A 247 -5.26 14.61 -5.44
N ILE A 248 -4.90 15.88 -5.66
CA ILE A 248 -5.67 17.06 -5.27
C ILE A 248 -5.87 17.91 -6.53
N ALA A 249 -6.98 17.72 -7.22
CA ALA A 249 -7.29 18.49 -8.42
C ALA A 249 -7.93 19.85 -8.09
N GLU A 250 -8.07 20.70 -9.10
CA GLU A 250 -8.66 22.02 -8.98
C GLU A 250 -10.13 21.97 -8.53
N SER A 251 -10.53 22.93 -7.70
CA SER A 251 -11.91 23.13 -7.25
C SER A 251 -12.12 24.59 -6.86
N ARG A 252 -13.38 25.02 -6.73
CA ARG A 252 -13.66 26.39 -6.26
C ARG A 252 -13.20 26.59 -4.81
N PHE A 253 -13.16 25.53 -4.01
CA PHE A 253 -12.58 25.56 -2.66
C PHE A 253 -11.09 25.93 -2.69
N TRP A 254 -10.31 25.26 -3.53
CA TRP A 254 -8.88 25.55 -3.66
C TRP A 254 -8.62 26.92 -4.33
N LEU A 255 -9.52 27.37 -5.20
CA LEU A 255 -9.49 28.73 -5.74
C LEU A 255 -9.74 29.79 -4.65
N ASP A 256 -10.67 29.56 -3.74
CA ASP A 256 -10.88 30.43 -2.58
C ASP A 256 -9.64 30.44 -1.68
N TYR A 257 -9.02 29.28 -1.45
CA TYR A 257 -7.84 29.16 -0.61
C TYR A 257 -6.64 29.94 -1.16
N VAL A 258 -6.35 29.86 -2.47
CA VAL A 258 -5.24 30.63 -3.05
C VAL A 258 -5.48 32.14 -3.05
N ARG A 259 -6.74 32.57 -3.03
CA ARG A 259 -7.15 33.98 -2.93
C ARG A 259 -7.17 34.49 -1.48
N HIS A 260 -7.08 33.59 -0.52
CA HIS A 260 -7.12 33.93 0.89
C HIS A 260 -5.93 34.82 1.28
N GLU A 261 -6.22 35.89 2.02
CA GLU A 261 -5.21 36.79 2.53
C GLU A 261 -4.57 36.21 3.80
N LYS A 262 -3.22 36.20 3.85
CA LYS A 262 -2.48 35.73 5.02
C LYS A 262 -2.92 36.48 6.29
N GLY A 263 -3.20 35.74 7.36
CA GLY A 263 -3.54 36.29 8.68
C GLY A 263 -5.03 36.53 8.92
N LYS A 264 -5.90 36.28 7.94
CA LYS A 264 -7.36 36.16 8.16
C LYS A 264 -7.74 34.71 8.41
N ALA A 265 -8.92 34.48 8.98
CA ALA A 265 -9.49 33.15 9.11
C ALA A 265 -10.01 32.67 7.76
N PHE A 266 -9.62 31.47 7.35
CA PHE A 266 -10.06 30.86 6.10
C PHE A 266 -11.33 30.04 6.28
N GLY A 267 -12.31 30.34 5.44
CA GLY A 267 -13.50 29.53 5.23
C GLY A 267 -13.93 29.62 3.77
N SER A 268 -14.59 28.58 3.27
CA SER A 268 -15.10 28.56 1.90
C SER A 268 -16.50 27.95 1.83
N ARG A 269 -17.40 28.64 1.13
CA ARG A 269 -18.74 28.12 0.77
C ARG A 269 -18.67 26.91 -0.17
N HIS A 270 -17.51 26.65 -0.76
CA HIS A 270 -17.26 25.55 -1.69
C HIS A 270 -16.70 24.30 -0.99
N LEU A 271 -16.76 24.22 0.34
CA LEU A 271 -16.24 23.09 1.14
C LEU A 271 -16.59 21.71 0.59
N GLY A 272 -17.84 21.51 0.16
CA GLY A 272 -18.28 20.21 -0.38
C GLY A 272 -17.52 19.74 -1.62
N GLU A 273 -16.81 20.63 -2.32
CA GLU A 273 -16.00 20.26 -3.49
C GLU A 273 -14.67 19.61 -3.13
N ALA A 274 -14.16 19.82 -1.91
CA ALA A 274 -12.90 19.27 -1.43
C ALA A 274 -13.08 17.93 -0.69
N ALA A 275 -13.89 17.03 -1.28
CA ALA A 275 -14.29 15.77 -0.66
C ALA A 275 -14.17 14.56 -1.62
N ARG A 276 -13.34 14.62 -2.66
CA ARG A 276 -13.23 13.53 -3.65
C ARG A 276 -12.48 12.31 -3.12
N ASN A 277 -11.53 12.53 -2.22
CA ASN A 277 -10.77 11.47 -1.56
C ASN A 277 -10.34 11.90 -0.15
N ILE A 278 -9.88 10.94 0.65
CA ILE A 278 -9.52 11.17 2.05
C ILE A 278 -8.38 12.20 2.20
N HIS A 279 -7.42 12.24 1.29
CA HIS A 279 -6.31 13.18 1.36
C HIS A 279 -6.79 14.61 1.15
N GLU A 280 -7.67 14.82 0.16
CA GLU A 280 -8.29 16.11 -0.10
C GLU A 280 -9.15 16.58 1.08
N THR A 281 -9.97 15.70 1.64
CA THR A 281 -10.79 16.02 2.83
C THR A 281 -9.92 16.41 4.03
N LEU A 282 -8.88 15.62 4.34
CA LEU A 282 -7.99 15.91 5.47
C LEU A 282 -7.24 17.23 5.28
N LEU A 283 -6.79 17.51 4.06
CA LEU A 283 -6.13 18.78 3.74
C LEU A 283 -7.09 19.97 3.80
N ALA A 284 -8.33 19.81 3.33
CA ALA A 284 -9.36 20.84 3.46
C ALA A 284 -9.64 21.15 4.93
N LEU A 285 -9.80 20.12 5.77
CA LEU A 285 -9.94 20.29 7.22
C LEU A 285 -8.73 20.96 7.86
N ALA A 286 -7.51 20.68 7.37
CA ALA A 286 -6.29 21.28 7.91
C ALA A 286 -6.11 22.76 7.57
N VAL A 287 -6.72 23.24 6.48
CA VAL A 287 -6.65 24.67 6.08
C VAL A 287 -7.85 25.49 6.53
N LEU A 288 -8.97 24.85 6.88
CA LEU A 288 -10.13 25.52 7.46
C LEU A 288 -9.80 25.97 8.87
N ASP A 289 -10.05 27.25 9.16
CA ASP A 289 -9.93 27.79 10.51
C ASP A 289 -11.22 27.52 11.33
N LEU A 290 -11.71 26.28 11.28
CA LEU A 290 -12.80 25.80 12.11
C LEU A 290 -12.24 25.16 13.38
N PRO A 291 -12.85 25.37 14.56
CA PRO A 291 -12.39 24.77 15.79
C PRO A 291 -12.61 23.24 15.76
N PHE A 292 -11.61 22.47 16.22
CA PHE A 292 -11.74 21.01 16.36
C PHE A 292 -12.80 20.64 17.40
N ASP A 293 -12.87 21.39 18.50
CA ASP A 293 -13.89 21.27 19.54
C ASP A 293 -14.87 22.43 19.41
N SER A 294 -16.16 22.14 19.20
CA SER A 294 -17.19 23.17 19.02
C SER A 294 -17.46 23.90 20.35
N PRO A 295 -17.21 25.22 20.43
CA PRO A 295 -17.57 25.99 21.61
C PRO A 295 -19.09 26.22 21.67
N GLU A 296 -19.62 26.40 22.88
CA GLU A 296 -21.06 26.61 23.10
C GLU A 296 -21.54 27.87 22.39
N SER A 297 -22.35 27.70 21.33
CA SER A 297 -22.97 28.77 20.57
C SER A 297 -24.39 29.06 21.10
N SER A 298 -24.85 30.30 21.02
CA SER A 298 -26.18 30.67 21.49
C SER A 298 -27.20 30.72 20.35
N MET A 299 -28.42 30.23 20.62
CA MET A 299 -29.55 30.30 19.70
C MET A 299 -30.73 30.98 20.41
N ASP A 300 -31.31 31.99 19.78
CA ASP A 300 -32.49 32.70 20.26
C ASP A 300 -33.57 32.73 19.16
N ILE A 301 -34.84 32.71 19.56
CA ILE A 301 -35.99 32.71 18.65
C ILE A 301 -36.86 33.92 18.99
N ASP A 302 -36.82 34.92 18.13
CA ASP A 302 -37.62 36.15 18.22
C ASP A 302 -38.73 36.11 17.15
N GLY A 303 -39.88 35.53 17.52
CA GLY A 303 -41.02 35.34 16.60
C GLY A 303 -40.66 34.45 15.40
N PRO A 304 -40.75 34.93 14.14
CA PRO A 304 -40.33 34.18 12.95
C PRO A 304 -38.81 34.21 12.70
N LYS A 305 -38.02 34.92 13.51
CA LYS A 305 -36.57 35.10 13.33
C LYS A 305 -35.80 34.14 14.25
N LEU A 306 -34.98 33.27 13.66
CA LEU A 306 -33.98 32.49 14.39
C LEU A 306 -32.65 33.24 14.38
N VAL A 307 -32.12 33.57 15.55
CA VAL A 307 -30.82 34.22 15.73
C VAL A 307 -29.84 33.17 16.25
N PHE A 308 -28.89 32.77 15.41
CA PHE A 308 -27.76 31.92 15.81
C PHE A 308 -26.50 32.78 15.93
N THR A 309 -25.89 32.80 17.11
CA THR A 309 -24.60 33.46 17.36
C THR A 309 -23.56 32.39 17.61
N ALA A 310 -22.69 32.18 16.62
CA ALA A 310 -21.59 31.24 16.74
C ALA A 310 -20.57 31.78 17.76
N ALA A 311 -20.14 30.93 18.70
CA ALA A 311 -19.10 31.32 19.66
C ALA A 311 -17.70 31.40 19.04
N ASP A 312 -17.52 30.80 17.86
CA ASP A 312 -16.31 30.84 17.04
C ASP A 312 -16.69 30.67 15.56
N SER A 313 -15.71 30.54 14.68
CA SER A 313 -15.86 30.34 13.24
C SER A 313 -16.79 29.15 12.94
N ALA A 314 -17.80 29.40 12.11
CA ALA A 314 -18.81 28.41 11.74
C ALA A 314 -19.16 28.52 10.26
N ILE A 315 -19.57 27.41 9.65
CA ILE A 315 -20.13 27.36 8.30
C ILE A 315 -21.63 27.08 8.42
N ALA A 316 -22.45 27.97 7.87
CA ALA A 316 -23.91 27.82 7.87
C ALA A 316 -24.42 27.38 6.49
N PHE A 317 -25.17 26.27 6.47
CA PHE A 317 -25.94 25.84 5.31
C PHE A 317 -27.43 26.14 5.57
N HIS A 318 -28.05 26.96 4.73
CA HIS A 318 -29.48 27.29 4.86
C HIS A 318 -30.18 27.22 3.49
N ARG A 319 -31.40 26.68 3.48
CA ARG A 319 -32.26 26.61 2.29
C ARG A 319 -33.48 27.50 2.52
N GLU A 320 -33.71 28.46 1.63
CA GLU A 320 -34.84 29.39 1.71
C GLU A 320 -35.69 29.36 0.43
N ILE A 321 -36.97 29.69 0.57
CA ILE A 321 -37.89 29.90 -0.56
C ILE A 321 -37.90 31.39 -0.84
N LYS A 322 -37.51 31.80 -2.07
CA LYS A 322 -37.56 33.19 -2.52
C LYS A 322 -38.79 33.44 -3.38
N GLU A 323 -39.37 34.62 -3.27
CA GLU A 323 -40.44 35.09 -4.13
C GLU A 323 -39.90 35.29 -5.55
N ALA A 324 -40.53 34.67 -6.54
CA ALA A 324 -40.16 34.77 -7.95
C ALA A 324 -41.28 35.50 -8.69
N GLU A 325 -40.97 36.64 -9.31
CA GLU A 325 -41.96 37.43 -10.02
C GLU A 325 -42.46 36.68 -11.27
N LEU A 326 -43.77 36.51 -11.35
CA LEU A 326 -44.47 36.02 -12.54
C LEU A 326 -44.81 37.19 -13.44
N ALA A 327 -44.41 37.10 -14.70
CA ALA A 327 -44.73 38.11 -15.70
C ALA A 327 -46.22 38.08 -16.09
N ASP A 328 -46.82 39.26 -16.10
CA ASP A 328 -48.23 39.50 -16.41
C ASP A 328 -48.53 39.33 -17.92
N ASN A 329 -49.12 38.18 -18.28
CA ASN A 329 -49.77 37.83 -19.56
C ASN A 329 -48.94 37.40 -20.78
N ARG A 330 -49.24 36.16 -21.26
CA ARG A 330 -49.88 35.76 -22.55
C ARG A 330 -49.60 34.26 -22.81
N PRO A 331 -50.25 33.59 -23.79
CA PRO A 331 -49.67 32.40 -24.41
C PRO A 331 -49.07 32.73 -25.80
N PRO A 332 -47.79 33.14 -25.90
CA PRO A 332 -47.06 33.22 -27.16
C PRO A 332 -46.00 32.12 -27.26
N LEU A 333 -45.95 31.38 -28.37
CA LEU A 333 -44.72 30.64 -28.67
C LEU A 333 -43.61 31.65 -28.95
N LEU A 334 -42.46 31.50 -28.27
CA LEU A 334 -41.31 32.37 -28.52
C LEU A 334 -40.42 31.73 -29.59
N VAL A 335 -40.09 32.51 -30.60
CA VAL A 335 -39.20 32.09 -31.69
C VAL A 335 -38.08 33.10 -31.81
N SER A 336 -36.84 32.69 -31.54
CA SER A 336 -35.66 33.50 -31.80
C SER A 336 -34.79 32.88 -32.89
N GLN A 337 -34.09 33.73 -33.63
CA GLN A 337 -33.13 33.32 -34.65
C GLN A 337 -31.86 34.17 -34.53
N ALA A 338 -30.72 33.52 -34.42
CA ALA A 338 -29.40 34.15 -34.30
C ALA A 338 -28.36 33.41 -35.15
N TYR A 339 -27.26 34.07 -35.51
CA TYR A 339 -26.26 33.54 -36.44
C TYR A 339 -24.88 33.54 -35.81
N PHE A 340 -24.07 32.52 -36.08
CA PHE A 340 -22.71 32.37 -35.52
C PHE A 340 -21.74 31.81 -36.56
N ARG A 341 -20.45 32.04 -36.38
CA ARG A 341 -19.41 31.45 -37.24
C ARG A 341 -19.14 30.00 -36.83
N HIS A 342 -19.14 29.08 -37.79
CA HIS A 342 -18.83 27.69 -37.52
C HIS A 342 -17.34 27.54 -37.12
N GLY A 343 -17.08 26.97 -35.94
CA GLY A 343 -15.73 26.85 -35.36
C GLY A 343 -15.30 27.99 -34.42
N ASP A 344 -16.08 29.07 -34.31
CA ASP A 344 -15.85 30.20 -33.38
C ASP A 344 -17.18 30.64 -32.74
N ARG A 345 -17.84 29.69 -32.06
CA ARG A 345 -19.22 29.85 -31.59
C ARG A 345 -19.34 30.48 -30.21
N HIS A 346 -18.34 30.34 -29.34
CA HIS A 346 -18.51 30.70 -27.93
C HIS A 346 -17.39 31.61 -27.45
N ARG A 347 -17.73 32.51 -26.55
CA ARG A 347 -16.80 33.25 -25.69
C ARG A 347 -17.08 32.88 -24.23
N ILE A 348 -16.08 32.97 -23.37
CA ILE A 348 -16.26 32.71 -21.94
C ILE A 348 -16.34 34.07 -21.24
N GLU A 349 -17.45 34.33 -20.55
CA GLU A 349 -17.63 35.50 -19.70
C GLU A 349 -17.97 35.01 -18.29
N ASN A 350 -17.16 35.39 -17.29
CA ASN A 350 -17.35 35.00 -15.88
C ASN A 350 -17.42 33.48 -15.60
N GLY A 351 -16.75 32.66 -16.43
CA GLY A 351 -16.77 31.19 -16.30
C GLY A 351 -18.01 30.53 -16.91
N GLU A 352 -18.86 31.31 -17.57
CA GLU A 352 -19.99 30.80 -18.34
C GLU A 352 -19.70 30.91 -19.83
N GLN A 353 -20.05 29.86 -20.57
CA GLN A 353 -19.90 29.80 -22.02
C GLN A 353 -21.08 30.54 -22.67
N VAL A 354 -20.81 31.69 -23.27
CA VAL A 354 -21.79 32.56 -23.95
C VAL A 354 -21.65 32.42 -25.46
N ASP A 355 -22.75 32.32 -26.19
CA ASP A 355 -22.75 32.28 -27.66
C ASP A 355 -22.20 33.62 -28.24
N LYS A 356 -21.22 33.53 -29.15
CA LYS A 356 -20.64 34.62 -29.94
C LYS A 356 -21.41 34.75 -31.25
N PHE A 357 -22.51 35.51 -31.23
CA PHE A 357 -23.32 35.75 -32.42
C PHE A 357 -22.71 36.82 -33.34
N VAL A 358 -22.93 36.66 -34.64
CA VAL A 358 -22.55 37.59 -35.71
C VAL A 358 -23.81 38.30 -36.19
N SER A 359 -23.78 39.62 -36.17
CA SER A 359 -24.93 40.48 -36.53
C SER A 359 -24.61 41.54 -37.58
N ASP A 360 -23.32 41.92 -37.73
CA ASP A 360 -22.91 43.01 -38.62
C ASP A 360 -22.51 42.51 -40.03
N GLU A 361 -21.37 41.80 -40.15
CA GLU A 361 -20.78 41.39 -41.43
C GLU A 361 -20.48 39.91 -41.52
N PHE A 362 -20.66 39.37 -42.72
CA PHE A 362 -20.42 37.96 -43.07
C PHE A 362 -19.39 37.88 -44.19
N VAL A 363 -18.61 36.80 -44.25
CA VAL A 363 -17.48 36.66 -45.17
C VAL A 363 -17.76 35.54 -46.16
N THR A 364 -17.43 35.76 -47.44
CA THR A 364 -17.54 34.71 -48.47
C THR A 364 -16.72 33.47 -48.12
N SER A 365 -17.19 32.29 -48.51
CA SER A 365 -16.52 31.00 -48.27
C SER A 365 -16.33 30.61 -46.78
N VAL A 366 -16.85 31.40 -45.84
CA VAL A 366 -16.89 31.04 -44.41
C VAL A 366 -18.22 30.37 -44.09
N VAL A 367 -18.15 29.27 -43.34
CA VAL A 367 -19.35 28.54 -42.89
C VAL A 367 -19.96 29.23 -41.68
N TYR A 368 -21.25 29.54 -41.77
CA TYR A 368 -22.07 30.09 -40.69
C TYR A 368 -23.17 29.10 -40.29
N GLY A 369 -23.59 29.19 -39.04
CA GLY A 369 -24.75 28.48 -38.49
C GLY A 369 -25.86 29.47 -38.12
N ALA A 370 -27.10 29.14 -38.46
CA ALA A 370 -28.29 29.79 -37.91
C ALA A 370 -28.87 28.91 -36.80
N GLN A 371 -28.98 29.49 -35.61
CA GLN A 371 -29.66 28.91 -34.46
C GLN A 371 -31.09 29.43 -34.42
N VAL A 372 -32.07 28.52 -34.43
CA VAL A 372 -33.49 28.83 -34.24
C VAL A 372 -33.96 28.16 -32.96
N VAL A 373 -34.46 28.96 -32.03
CA VAL A 373 -34.96 28.47 -30.74
C VAL A 373 -36.48 28.65 -30.71
N VAL A 374 -37.21 27.56 -30.47
CA VAL A 374 -38.66 27.57 -30.32
C VAL A 374 -39.02 27.14 -28.91
N THR A 375 -39.67 28.03 -28.17
CA THR A 375 -40.08 27.80 -26.77
C THR A 375 -41.60 27.71 -26.68
N ASN A 376 -42.08 26.67 -25.98
CA ASN A 376 -43.47 26.50 -25.60
C ASN A 376 -43.68 26.90 -24.13
N PRO A 377 -44.04 28.15 -23.83
CA PRO A 377 -44.34 28.56 -22.46
C PRO A 377 -45.75 28.17 -22.01
N THR A 378 -46.51 27.39 -22.80
CA THR A 378 -47.90 27.02 -22.46
C THR A 378 -47.98 25.69 -21.72
N SER A 379 -49.08 25.46 -21.00
CA SER A 379 -49.37 24.22 -20.28
C SER A 379 -49.80 23.04 -21.17
N THR A 380 -49.85 23.23 -22.49
CA THR A 380 -50.31 22.21 -23.44
C THR A 380 -49.21 21.84 -24.43
N ARG A 381 -49.12 20.54 -24.73
CA ARG A 381 -48.18 20.02 -25.72
C ARG A 381 -48.51 20.56 -27.10
N GLN A 382 -47.52 21.14 -27.78
CA GLN A 382 -47.66 21.69 -29.13
C GLN A 382 -46.97 20.78 -30.15
N LYS A 383 -47.71 20.40 -31.20
CA LYS A 383 -47.13 19.76 -32.40
C LYS A 383 -47.04 20.83 -33.47
N LEU A 384 -45.82 21.11 -33.93
CA LEU A 384 -45.49 22.29 -34.73
C LEU A 384 -44.64 21.88 -35.94
N ASP A 385 -44.81 22.63 -37.03
CA ASP A 385 -43.94 22.56 -38.20
C ASP A 385 -43.08 23.83 -38.23
N VAL A 386 -41.76 23.69 -38.18
CA VAL A 386 -40.81 24.81 -38.22
C VAL A 386 -40.16 24.86 -39.60
N LEU A 387 -40.51 25.88 -40.39
CA LEU A 387 -39.88 26.18 -41.66
C LEU A 387 -38.57 26.94 -41.41
N LEU A 388 -37.47 26.35 -41.87
CA LEU A 388 -36.13 26.91 -41.84
C LEU A 388 -35.67 27.15 -43.28
N GLN A 389 -35.10 28.32 -43.53
CA GLN A 389 -34.53 28.66 -44.82
C GLN A 389 -33.16 29.30 -44.64
N ILE A 390 -32.22 28.91 -45.50
CA ILE A 390 -30.92 29.61 -45.60
C ILE A 390 -31.14 30.96 -46.30
N PRO A 391 -30.24 31.95 -46.13
CA PRO A 391 -30.37 33.23 -46.82
C PRO A 391 -30.41 33.05 -48.34
N GLN A 392 -31.15 33.91 -49.05
CA GLN A 392 -31.20 33.85 -50.50
C GLN A 392 -29.77 33.97 -51.07
N GLY A 393 -29.40 33.15 -52.05
CA GLY A 393 -28.03 33.16 -52.62
C GLY A 393 -26.94 32.46 -51.80
N ALA A 394 -27.24 32.02 -50.56
CA ALA A 394 -26.33 31.17 -49.79
C ALA A 394 -26.38 29.70 -50.27
N MET A 395 -25.32 28.95 -49.97
CA MET A 395 -25.19 27.53 -50.31
C MET A 395 -25.23 26.68 -49.02
N PRO A 396 -26.11 25.66 -48.93
CA PRO A 396 -26.19 24.83 -47.74
C PRO A 396 -24.98 23.89 -47.64
N VAL A 397 -24.54 23.61 -46.43
CA VAL A 397 -23.41 22.69 -46.16
C VAL A 397 -23.78 21.68 -45.08
N LEU A 398 -22.86 20.74 -44.79
CA LEU A 398 -23.03 19.71 -43.76
C LEU A 398 -24.29 18.85 -43.92
N GLY A 399 -24.72 18.64 -45.18
CA GLY A 399 -25.90 17.83 -45.50
C GLY A 399 -27.25 18.53 -45.27
N HIS A 400 -27.27 19.83 -44.97
CA HIS A 400 -28.49 20.63 -44.87
C HIS A 400 -29.06 20.96 -46.26
N ARG A 401 -30.34 21.33 -46.31
CA ARG A 401 -31.03 21.80 -47.53
C ARG A 401 -31.29 23.29 -47.44
N ALA A 402 -31.45 23.95 -48.59
CA ALA A 402 -31.72 25.39 -48.67
C ALA A 402 -33.03 25.78 -47.95
N THR A 403 -34.05 24.93 -48.05
CA THR A 403 -35.30 25.07 -47.32
C THR A 403 -35.68 23.73 -46.71
N VAL A 404 -36.09 23.73 -45.44
CA VAL A 404 -36.52 22.50 -44.75
C VAL A 404 -37.61 22.81 -43.73
N THR A 405 -38.65 21.97 -43.70
CA THR A 405 -39.65 21.98 -42.63
C THR A 405 -39.33 20.88 -41.63
N ARG A 406 -39.14 21.24 -40.37
CA ARG A 406 -38.90 20.30 -39.26
C ARG A 406 -40.16 20.17 -38.43
N LYS A 407 -40.72 18.96 -38.36
CA LYS A 407 -41.83 18.67 -37.45
C LYS A 407 -41.27 18.48 -36.06
N ILE A 408 -41.72 19.29 -35.10
CA ILE A 408 -41.31 19.21 -33.71
C ILE A 408 -42.51 19.02 -32.80
N SER A 409 -42.27 18.40 -31.65
CA SER A 409 -43.28 18.29 -30.60
C SER A 409 -42.68 18.83 -29.31
N LEU A 410 -43.22 19.96 -28.86
CA LEU A 410 -42.82 20.63 -27.65
C LEU A 410 -43.80 20.30 -26.53
N ASP A 411 -43.31 19.65 -25.48
CA ASP A 411 -44.08 19.45 -24.26
C ASP A 411 -44.30 20.80 -23.54
N PRO A 412 -45.24 20.87 -22.58
CA PRO A 412 -45.46 22.08 -21.80
C PRO A 412 -44.17 22.63 -21.18
N TYR A 413 -43.96 23.95 -21.26
CA TYR A 413 -42.80 24.65 -20.69
C TYR A 413 -41.42 24.18 -21.19
N THR A 414 -41.34 23.66 -22.42
CA THR A 414 -40.07 23.19 -23.03
C THR A 414 -39.58 24.07 -24.17
N THR A 415 -38.27 24.00 -24.43
CA THR A 415 -37.60 24.70 -25.54
C THR A 415 -36.88 23.70 -26.42
N GLN A 416 -36.93 23.89 -27.74
CA GLN A 416 -36.14 23.12 -28.69
C GLN A 416 -35.29 24.05 -29.57
N ARG A 417 -34.02 23.69 -29.71
CA ARG A 417 -33.05 24.36 -30.57
C ARG A 417 -32.90 23.58 -31.88
N LEU A 418 -32.98 24.30 -32.99
CA LEU A 418 -32.77 23.79 -34.35
C LEU A 418 -31.62 24.58 -34.99
N GLU A 419 -30.71 23.89 -35.66
CA GLU A 419 -29.56 24.52 -36.32
C GLU A 419 -29.49 24.13 -37.80
N HIS A 420 -29.04 25.06 -38.63
CA HIS A 420 -28.71 24.78 -40.02
C HIS A 420 -27.48 25.59 -40.45
N PHE A 421 -26.71 25.05 -41.40
CA PHE A 421 -25.41 25.60 -41.79
C PHE A 421 -25.36 25.95 -43.28
N PHE A 422 -24.71 27.07 -43.60
CA PHE A 422 -24.56 27.60 -44.96
C PHE A 422 -23.28 28.43 -45.09
N TYR A 423 -22.89 28.75 -46.33
CA TYR A 423 -21.89 29.78 -46.64
C TYR A 423 -22.36 30.64 -47.80
N PHE A 424 -21.72 31.79 -48.00
CA PHE A 424 -21.98 32.66 -49.15
C PHE A 424 -20.90 32.51 -50.22
N PRO A 425 -21.26 32.25 -51.49
CA PRO A 425 -20.29 32.10 -52.57
C PRO A 425 -19.78 33.43 -53.13
N ALA A 426 -20.48 34.55 -52.88
CA ALA A 426 -20.12 35.88 -53.37
C ALA A 426 -20.51 36.96 -52.34
N ALA A 427 -19.92 38.16 -52.47
CA ALA A 427 -20.26 39.33 -51.66
C ALA A 427 -21.57 39.98 -52.14
N GLY A 428 -22.30 40.60 -51.23
CA GLY A 428 -23.59 41.26 -51.49
C GLY A 428 -24.50 41.28 -50.26
N ASP A 429 -25.68 41.88 -50.44
CA ASP A 429 -26.74 41.89 -49.42
C ASP A 429 -27.75 40.78 -49.70
N TYR A 430 -27.89 39.86 -48.76
CA TYR A 430 -28.71 38.66 -48.93
C TYR A 430 -29.86 38.65 -47.92
N PRO A 431 -31.12 38.87 -48.35
CA PRO A 431 -32.25 38.76 -47.46
C PRO A 431 -32.47 37.30 -47.04
N CYS A 432 -32.84 37.09 -45.78
CA CYS A 432 -33.21 35.78 -45.28
C CYS A 432 -34.70 35.76 -44.91
N TYR A 433 -35.40 34.76 -45.44
CA TYR A 433 -36.75 34.47 -45.01
C TYR A 433 -36.67 33.88 -43.59
N PRO A 434 -37.25 34.54 -42.58
CA PRO A 434 -37.03 34.14 -41.19
C PRO A 434 -37.68 32.80 -40.89
N ALA A 435 -37.26 32.16 -39.80
CA ALA A 435 -37.88 30.93 -39.35
C ALA A 435 -39.38 31.16 -39.04
N HIS A 436 -40.24 30.31 -39.58
CA HIS A 436 -41.69 30.36 -39.34
C HIS A 436 -42.12 29.08 -38.63
N VAL A 437 -42.97 29.22 -37.63
CA VAL A 437 -43.57 28.12 -36.89
C VAL A 437 -45.05 28.08 -37.23
N SER A 438 -45.52 26.93 -37.72
CA SER A 438 -46.91 26.71 -38.08
C SER A 438 -47.51 25.52 -37.32
N LYS A 439 -48.84 25.53 -37.17
CA LYS A 439 -49.63 24.44 -36.60
C LYS A 439 -50.84 24.22 -37.51
N SER A 440 -51.05 22.98 -37.94
CA SER A 440 -52.14 22.60 -38.83
C SER A 440 -52.24 23.46 -40.10
N GLY A 441 -51.08 23.87 -40.66
CA GLY A 441 -51.01 24.69 -41.87
C GLY A 441 -51.09 26.21 -41.67
N ALA A 442 -51.35 26.71 -40.46
CA ALA A 442 -51.37 28.14 -40.15
C ALA A 442 -50.10 28.58 -39.41
N VAL A 443 -49.46 29.68 -39.84
CA VAL A 443 -48.30 30.28 -39.15
C VAL A 443 -48.77 30.94 -37.85
N ILE A 444 -48.13 30.58 -36.74
CA ILE A 444 -48.48 31.06 -35.40
C ILE A 444 -47.36 31.84 -34.71
N ALA A 445 -46.13 31.75 -35.21
CA ALA A 445 -45.00 32.58 -34.79
C ALA A 445 -43.92 32.64 -35.88
N HIS A 446 -43.10 33.69 -35.89
CA HIS A 446 -41.94 33.79 -36.77
C HIS A 446 -40.80 34.56 -36.09
N ALA A 447 -39.56 34.31 -36.52
CA ALA A 447 -38.41 35.09 -36.09
C ALA A 447 -38.38 36.48 -36.77
N GLY A 448 -37.54 37.39 -36.26
CA GLY A 448 -37.30 38.69 -36.89
C GLY A 448 -36.66 38.56 -38.27
N LYS A 449 -37.00 39.48 -39.20
CA LYS A 449 -36.35 39.54 -40.52
C LYS A 449 -34.88 39.92 -40.36
N PHE A 450 -34.02 39.36 -41.20
CA PHE A 450 -32.59 39.65 -41.19
C PHE A 450 -32.04 39.69 -42.63
N THR A 451 -31.16 40.66 -42.90
CA THR A 451 -30.45 40.79 -44.17
C THR A 451 -28.95 40.67 -43.89
N PHE A 452 -28.30 39.75 -44.59
CA PHE A 452 -26.88 39.47 -44.42
C PHE A 452 -26.05 40.39 -45.30
N LYS A 453 -25.22 41.23 -44.70
CA LYS A 453 -24.19 42.00 -45.40
C LYS A 453 -22.95 41.12 -45.56
N VAL A 454 -22.68 40.65 -46.78
CA VAL A 454 -21.57 39.73 -47.08
C VAL A 454 -20.47 40.45 -47.85
N VAL A 455 -19.23 40.30 -47.39
CA VAL A 455 -18.03 40.91 -47.97
C VAL A 455 -17.01 39.83 -48.35
N ASN A 456 -16.17 40.11 -49.35
CA ASN A 456 -15.10 39.18 -49.77
C ASN A 456 -14.02 39.05 -48.69
N GLU A 457 -13.70 40.18 -48.05
CA GLU A 457 -12.80 40.28 -46.91
C GLU A 457 -13.54 41.05 -45.81
N PRO A 458 -13.45 40.62 -44.53
CA PRO A 458 -14.09 41.34 -43.44
C PRO A 458 -13.60 42.78 -43.38
N SER A 459 -14.50 43.76 -43.35
CA SER A 459 -14.09 45.18 -43.25
C SER A 459 -13.53 45.51 -41.87
N ARG A 460 -13.79 44.64 -40.89
CA ARG A 460 -13.22 44.64 -39.54
C ARG A 460 -12.70 43.25 -39.21
N VAL A 461 -11.38 43.09 -39.18
CA VAL A 461 -10.77 41.89 -38.61
C VAL A 461 -10.90 41.98 -37.09
N ASP A 462 -11.28 40.88 -36.43
CA ASP A 462 -11.22 40.79 -34.97
C ASP A 462 -9.75 40.70 -34.54
N GLU A 463 -9.09 41.86 -34.49
CA GLU A 463 -7.68 42.03 -34.11
C GLU A 463 -7.41 41.59 -32.67
N SER A 464 -8.47 41.37 -31.87
CA SER A 464 -8.37 40.88 -30.49
C SER A 464 -8.29 39.35 -30.39
N SER A 465 -8.60 38.61 -31.47
CA SER A 465 -8.62 37.15 -31.46
C SER A 465 -7.22 36.53 -31.45
N TRP A 466 -7.05 35.39 -30.74
CA TRP A 466 -5.78 34.66 -30.74
C TRP A 466 -5.32 34.28 -32.15
N ALA A 467 -6.25 33.86 -33.02
CA ALA A 467 -5.93 33.47 -34.39
C ALA A 467 -5.32 34.63 -35.20
N HIS A 468 -5.78 35.87 -34.98
CA HIS A 468 -5.19 37.04 -35.61
C HIS A 468 -3.85 37.42 -34.95
N ILE A 469 -3.84 37.56 -33.62
CA ILE A 469 -2.66 38.02 -32.87
C ILE A 469 -1.47 37.06 -33.06
N SER A 470 -1.70 35.75 -33.04
CA SER A 470 -0.62 34.75 -33.17
C SER A 470 0.07 34.81 -34.53
N GLN A 471 -0.68 35.05 -35.61
CA GLN A 471 -0.17 35.03 -36.98
C GLN A 471 0.30 36.42 -37.46
N TRP A 472 -0.49 37.45 -37.21
CA TRP A 472 -0.29 38.79 -37.79
C TRP A 472 0.13 39.85 -36.76
N GLY A 473 -0.04 39.58 -35.47
CA GLY A 473 0.40 40.48 -34.41
C GLY A 473 1.92 40.65 -34.38
N THR A 474 2.37 41.78 -33.85
CA THR A 474 3.77 42.01 -33.49
C THR A 474 4.20 41.08 -32.34
N GLY A 475 5.51 40.87 -32.19
CA GLY A 475 6.03 40.06 -31.08
C GLY A 475 5.55 40.57 -29.71
N GLU A 476 5.50 41.89 -29.51
CA GLU A 476 5.01 42.51 -28.27
C GLU A 476 3.50 42.29 -28.03
N GLN A 477 2.68 42.35 -29.08
CA GLN A 477 1.25 42.04 -28.98
C GLN A 477 1.03 40.59 -28.57
N VAL A 478 1.80 39.64 -29.15
CA VAL A 478 1.71 38.22 -28.77
C VAL A 478 2.14 38.00 -27.32
N LEU A 479 3.27 38.58 -26.89
CA LEU A 479 3.73 38.46 -25.49
C LEU A 479 2.72 39.08 -24.51
N THR A 480 2.13 40.22 -24.87
CA THR A 480 1.07 40.86 -24.07
C THR A 480 -0.15 39.96 -23.95
N TYR A 481 -0.59 39.33 -25.04
CA TYR A 481 -1.70 38.38 -25.02
C TYR A 481 -1.40 37.19 -24.10
N LEU A 482 -0.20 36.60 -24.22
CA LEU A 482 0.24 35.48 -23.38
C LEU A 482 0.27 35.83 -21.89
N SER A 483 0.48 37.10 -21.54
CA SER A 483 0.51 37.53 -20.14
C SER A 483 -0.89 37.69 -19.51
N LYS A 484 -1.93 37.98 -20.30
CA LYS A 484 -3.27 38.39 -19.79
C LYS A 484 -4.38 37.37 -20.01
N MET A 485 -4.36 36.64 -21.12
CA MET A 485 -5.50 35.84 -21.57
C MET A 485 -5.45 34.39 -21.07
N ASN A 486 -6.55 33.65 -21.11
CA ASN A 486 -6.58 32.26 -20.69
C ASN A 486 -5.78 31.37 -21.65
N LEU A 487 -4.65 30.83 -21.18
CA LEU A 487 -3.72 30.02 -21.98
C LEU A 487 -4.23 28.60 -22.24
N HIS A 488 -5.22 28.13 -21.49
CA HIS A 488 -5.80 26.80 -21.69
C HIS A 488 -6.83 26.75 -22.82
N ASN A 489 -7.28 27.92 -23.30
CA ASN A 489 -8.27 28.04 -24.38
C ASN A 489 -7.65 28.40 -25.75
N ILE A 490 -6.32 28.33 -25.89
CA ILE A 490 -5.62 28.74 -27.12
C ILE A 490 -4.65 27.66 -27.61
N ASN A 491 -4.43 27.62 -28.92
CA ASN A 491 -3.40 26.76 -29.52
C ASN A 491 -2.06 27.49 -29.55
N LEU A 492 -1.18 27.18 -28.59
CA LEU A 492 0.17 27.76 -28.48
C LEU A 492 1.10 27.35 -29.64
N LEU A 493 0.80 26.29 -30.39
CA LEU A 493 1.60 25.89 -31.55
C LEU A 493 1.60 26.94 -32.66
N GLN A 494 0.58 27.81 -32.70
CA GLN A 494 0.47 28.90 -33.67
C GLN A 494 1.63 29.90 -33.62
N ILE A 495 2.36 29.98 -32.51
CA ILE A 495 3.53 30.87 -32.36
C ILE A 495 4.86 30.13 -32.47
N ALA A 496 4.85 28.83 -32.79
CA ALA A 496 6.06 28.01 -32.86
C ALA A 496 7.08 28.51 -33.88
N TRP A 497 6.61 29.05 -35.02
CA TRP A 497 7.50 29.63 -36.03
C TRP A 497 8.27 30.84 -35.50
N ARG A 498 7.63 31.68 -34.67
CA ARG A 498 8.28 32.83 -34.01
C ARG A 498 9.34 32.37 -33.02
N CYS A 499 9.05 31.31 -32.26
CA CYS A 499 10.01 30.70 -31.37
C CYS A 499 11.21 30.13 -32.14
N ARG A 500 11.02 29.60 -33.35
CA ARG A 500 12.12 29.12 -34.20
C ARG A 500 12.99 30.27 -34.73
N GLU A 501 12.36 31.31 -35.26
CA GLU A 501 13.04 32.39 -35.99
C GLU A 501 13.73 33.40 -35.07
N SER A 502 13.22 33.61 -33.84
CA SER A 502 13.76 34.58 -32.90
C SER A 502 14.03 33.97 -31.54
N GLY A 503 15.32 33.85 -31.18
CA GLY A 503 15.75 33.40 -29.85
C GLY A 503 15.30 34.34 -28.73
N ASP A 504 15.18 35.65 -28.99
CA ASP A 504 14.67 36.62 -28.01
C ASP A 504 13.18 36.46 -27.75
N PHE A 505 12.38 36.32 -28.81
CA PHE A 505 10.95 36.07 -28.67
C PHE A 505 10.71 34.75 -27.93
N PHE A 506 11.44 33.68 -28.32
CA PHE A 506 11.41 32.38 -27.66
C PHE A 506 11.66 32.49 -26.15
N ARG A 507 12.74 33.17 -25.73
CA ARG A 507 13.07 33.34 -24.31
C ARG A 507 11.97 34.08 -23.56
N LYS A 508 11.49 35.21 -24.10
CA LYS A 508 10.43 36.02 -23.47
C LYS A 508 9.10 35.25 -23.38
N ALA A 509 8.72 34.53 -24.44
CA ALA A 509 7.51 33.74 -24.46
C ALA A 509 7.57 32.60 -23.42
N LEU A 510 8.68 31.86 -23.36
CA LEU A 510 8.85 30.80 -22.38
C LEU A 510 8.99 31.31 -20.95
N GLU A 511 9.53 32.50 -20.73
CA GLU A 511 9.54 33.13 -19.42
C GLU A 511 8.11 33.43 -18.94
N ILE A 512 7.24 33.96 -19.82
CA ILE A 512 5.82 34.19 -19.50
C ILE A 512 5.11 32.86 -19.20
N LEU A 513 5.30 31.85 -20.06
CA LEU A 513 4.69 30.54 -19.85
C LEU A 513 5.19 29.88 -18.55
N HIS A 514 6.49 29.97 -18.27
CA HIS A 514 7.09 29.51 -17.04
C HIS A 514 6.44 30.20 -15.84
N ARG A 515 6.37 31.54 -15.82
CA ARG A 515 5.71 32.34 -14.76
C ARG A 515 4.23 31.98 -14.60
N ARG A 516 3.54 31.60 -15.68
CA ARG A 516 2.15 31.15 -15.64
C ARG A 516 1.97 29.66 -15.36
N GLY A 517 3.04 28.94 -15.07
CA GLY A 517 3.00 27.51 -14.75
C GLY A 517 2.56 26.64 -15.93
N LYS A 518 2.72 27.13 -17.17
CA LYS A 518 2.31 26.44 -18.39
C LYS A 518 3.53 25.89 -19.11
N TYR A 519 3.55 24.57 -19.31
CA TYR A 519 4.49 23.91 -20.19
C TYR A 519 3.82 23.61 -21.55
N HIS A 520 4.60 23.72 -22.62
CA HIS A 520 4.17 23.31 -23.96
C HIS A 520 5.34 22.65 -24.67
N ARG A 521 5.23 21.34 -24.87
CA ARG A 521 6.29 20.47 -25.39
C ARG A 521 6.99 21.01 -26.64
N GLU A 522 6.24 21.41 -27.67
CA GLU A 522 6.80 21.87 -28.94
C GLU A 522 7.47 23.25 -28.84
N LEU A 523 7.07 24.09 -27.89
CA LEU A 523 7.74 25.38 -27.70
C LEU A 523 9.03 25.18 -26.91
N TYR A 524 9.02 24.30 -25.92
CA TYR A 524 10.19 23.93 -25.13
C TYR A 524 11.25 23.16 -25.94
N SER A 525 10.86 22.40 -26.97
CA SER A 525 11.82 21.69 -27.83
C SER A 525 12.76 22.64 -28.58
N TYR A 526 12.36 23.88 -28.84
CA TYR A 526 13.26 24.90 -29.40
C TYR A 526 14.41 25.29 -28.45
N GLY A 527 14.36 24.87 -27.18
CA GLY A 527 15.54 24.92 -26.31
C GLY A 527 16.73 24.13 -26.87
N LEU A 528 16.47 23.00 -27.53
CA LEU A 528 17.52 22.25 -28.23
C LEU A 528 18.00 23.00 -29.47
N PHE A 529 17.06 23.55 -30.25
CA PHE A 529 17.37 24.29 -31.49
C PHE A 529 18.24 25.53 -31.23
N HIS A 530 17.93 26.29 -30.18
CA HIS A 530 18.67 27.50 -29.79
C HIS A 530 19.88 27.23 -28.89
N ASN A 531 20.22 25.96 -28.63
CA ASN A 531 21.23 25.57 -27.65
C ASN A 531 21.05 26.25 -26.26
N HIS A 532 19.80 26.43 -25.85
CA HIS A 532 19.45 27.07 -24.58
C HIS A 532 19.32 26.01 -23.48
N MET A 533 20.47 25.66 -22.89
CA MET A 533 20.63 24.54 -21.97
C MET A 533 19.58 24.45 -20.84
N PRO A 534 19.22 25.52 -20.09
CA PRO A 534 18.17 25.42 -19.06
C PRO A 534 16.82 24.93 -19.59
N ILE A 535 16.41 25.39 -20.77
CA ILE A 535 15.11 25.03 -21.37
C ILE A 535 15.18 23.63 -22.00
N ALA A 536 16.30 23.31 -22.67
CA ALA A 536 16.55 21.98 -23.19
C ALA A 536 16.51 20.91 -22.09
N ARG A 537 17.08 21.20 -20.91
CA ARG A 537 16.99 20.34 -19.73
C ARG A 537 15.55 20.09 -19.31
N GLN A 538 14.74 21.14 -19.17
CA GLN A 538 13.33 21.00 -18.77
C GLN A 538 12.51 20.23 -19.81
N PHE A 539 12.74 20.48 -21.11
CA PHE A 539 12.12 19.72 -22.20
C PHE A 539 12.38 18.21 -22.06
N LEU A 540 13.63 17.82 -21.87
CA LEU A 540 14.01 16.41 -21.74
C LEU A 540 13.42 15.77 -20.48
N LEU A 541 13.44 16.50 -19.35
CA LEU A 541 12.92 16.01 -18.07
C LEU A 541 11.41 15.76 -18.11
N VAL A 542 10.63 16.70 -18.68
CA VAL A 542 9.17 16.62 -18.75
C VAL A 542 8.69 15.62 -19.82
N ASP A 543 9.23 15.69 -21.05
CA ASP A 543 8.78 14.81 -22.14
C ASP A 543 9.05 13.34 -21.85
N GLY A 544 10.17 13.04 -21.17
CA GLY A 544 10.53 11.72 -20.66
C GLY A 544 10.82 10.65 -21.72
N ARG A 545 10.23 10.70 -22.93
CA ARG A 545 10.29 9.63 -23.93
C ARG A 545 11.71 9.29 -24.37
N TYR A 546 12.60 10.29 -24.44
CA TYR A 546 14.01 10.04 -24.70
C TYR A 546 14.70 9.45 -23.46
N LEU A 547 14.57 10.11 -22.30
CA LEU A 547 15.25 9.73 -21.06
C LEU A 547 14.83 8.35 -20.52
N ASN A 548 13.59 7.92 -20.78
CA ASN A 548 13.10 6.60 -20.39
C ASN A 548 13.86 5.45 -21.08
N ASN A 549 14.61 5.73 -22.15
CA ASN A 549 15.46 4.76 -22.83
C ASN A 549 16.95 4.88 -22.43
N CYS A 550 17.29 5.76 -21.48
CA CYS A 550 18.67 6.01 -21.05
C CYS A 550 19.07 5.26 -19.77
N GLY A 551 18.23 4.36 -19.26
CA GLY A 551 18.44 3.64 -18.00
C GLY A 551 17.71 4.27 -16.81
N ASP A 552 17.94 3.71 -15.62
CA ASP A 552 17.39 4.19 -14.35
C ASP A 552 18.21 5.34 -13.75
N TYR A 553 19.50 5.43 -14.10
CA TYR A 553 20.39 6.50 -13.65
C TYR A 553 21.27 7.02 -14.79
N LEU A 554 21.41 8.33 -14.87
CA LEU A 554 22.31 9.03 -15.78
C LEU A 554 22.72 10.35 -15.15
N ALA A 555 24.01 10.68 -15.19
CA ALA A 555 24.48 12.03 -14.87
C ALA A 555 25.22 12.58 -16.10
N SER A 556 24.72 13.68 -16.65
CA SER A 556 25.34 14.39 -17.76
C SER A 556 25.31 15.89 -17.49
N GLU A 557 26.07 16.66 -18.27
CA GLU A 557 26.05 18.12 -18.18
C GLU A 557 24.63 18.68 -18.41
N LEU A 558 23.91 18.12 -19.39
CA LEU A 558 22.58 18.57 -19.77
C LEU A 558 21.50 18.15 -18.75
N VAL A 559 21.50 16.89 -18.32
CA VAL A 559 20.42 16.32 -17.50
C VAL A 559 20.90 15.21 -16.57
N THR A 560 20.22 15.10 -15.43
CA THR A 560 20.37 13.98 -14.48
C THR A 560 19.08 13.16 -14.45
N ILE A 561 19.20 11.85 -14.59
CA ILE A 561 18.16 10.88 -14.29
C ILE A 561 18.46 10.34 -12.90
N ASP A 562 17.66 10.79 -11.92
CA ASP A 562 17.66 10.27 -10.57
C ASP A 562 16.33 9.52 -10.33
N PRO A 563 16.37 8.21 -10.02
CA PRO A 563 15.16 7.41 -9.88
C PRO A 563 14.36 7.79 -8.62
N VAL A 564 14.98 8.33 -7.57
CA VAL A 564 14.29 8.81 -6.37
C VAL A 564 13.56 10.11 -6.68
N ALA A 565 14.25 11.09 -7.28
CA ALA A 565 13.64 12.35 -7.70
C ALA A 565 12.47 12.12 -8.66
N ARG A 566 12.59 11.11 -9.55
CA ARG A 566 11.53 10.69 -10.49
C ARG A 566 10.40 9.87 -9.86
N ARG A 567 10.46 9.53 -8.57
CA ARG A 567 9.50 8.62 -7.88
C ARG A 567 9.43 7.22 -8.51
N ALA A 568 10.51 6.80 -9.18
CA ALA A 568 10.65 5.47 -9.80
C ALA A 568 11.31 4.45 -8.84
N TYR A 569 11.95 4.93 -7.78
CA TYR A 569 12.54 4.12 -6.72
C TYR A 569 12.31 4.80 -5.36
N GLU A 570 11.95 4.00 -4.36
CA GLU A 570 11.96 4.41 -2.96
C GLU A 570 12.69 3.35 -2.13
N HIS A 571 13.34 3.79 -1.05
CA HIS A 571 13.98 2.87 -0.12
C HIS A 571 12.92 2.21 0.77
N LEU A 572 12.98 0.89 0.89
CA LEU A 572 12.04 0.12 1.70
C LEU A 572 12.75 -0.53 2.88
N GLU A 573 12.15 -0.36 4.05
CA GLU A 573 12.54 -1.05 5.27
C GLU A 573 11.77 -2.37 5.45
N TYR A 574 12.42 -3.37 6.03
CA TYR A 574 11.87 -4.72 6.21
C TYR A 574 11.96 -5.09 7.68
N LYS A 575 10.81 -5.13 8.37
CA LYS A 575 10.74 -5.45 9.81
C LYS A 575 9.39 -6.08 10.16
N PRO A 576 9.35 -7.11 11.03
CA PRO A 576 10.49 -7.89 11.52
C PRO A 576 11.07 -8.78 10.41
N LEU A 577 12.38 -9.04 10.38
CA LEU A 577 12.99 -9.98 9.45
C LEU A 577 13.90 -10.95 10.22
N VAL A 578 13.67 -12.24 10.03
CA VAL A 578 14.53 -13.32 10.52
C VAL A 578 14.79 -14.24 9.34
N ASN A 579 16.06 -14.35 8.93
CA ASN A 579 16.41 -15.26 7.84
C ASN A 579 16.43 -16.70 8.34
N ASN A 580 15.89 -17.61 7.53
CA ASN A 580 15.90 -19.04 7.86
C ASN A 580 17.31 -19.65 7.81
N ARG A 581 18.24 -19.02 7.09
CA ARG A 581 19.63 -19.49 6.93
C ARG A 581 20.59 -18.33 6.75
N SER A 582 21.67 -18.31 7.52
CA SER A 582 22.79 -17.37 7.40
C SER A 582 23.93 -17.90 6.51
N HIS A 583 24.12 -19.22 6.43
CA HIS A 583 25.21 -19.84 5.68
C HIS A 583 24.80 -20.29 4.27
N VAL A 584 25.76 -20.25 3.33
CA VAL A 584 25.58 -20.65 1.94
C VAL A 584 25.43 -22.17 1.84
N VAL A 585 24.38 -22.64 1.18
CA VAL A 585 24.17 -24.07 0.88
C VAL A 585 24.05 -24.24 -0.63
N GLY A 586 24.88 -25.12 -1.23
CA GLY A 586 24.87 -25.37 -2.68
C GLY A 586 25.64 -24.34 -3.51
N GLY A 587 26.71 -23.76 -2.97
CA GLY A 587 27.68 -22.91 -3.68
C GLY A 587 27.18 -21.53 -4.14
N THR A 588 25.88 -21.24 -4.04
CA THR A 588 25.28 -19.97 -4.46
C THR A 588 24.45 -19.35 -3.34
N ARG A 589 24.66 -18.06 -3.07
CA ARG A 589 23.84 -17.30 -2.13
C ARG A 589 22.47 -17.03 -2.74
N LYS A 590 21.40 -17.22 -1.97
CA LYS A 590 20.01 -17.01 -2.41
C LYS A 590 19.25 -16.21 -1.36
N ILE A 591 18.63 -15.12 -1.80
CA ILE A 591 17.63 -14.38 -1.01
C ILE A 591 16.30 -15.10 -1.19
N LEU A 592 15.83 -15.76 -0.12
CA LEU A 592 14.61 -16.59 -0.15
C LEU A 592 13.33 -15.74 -0.24
N ASN A 593 13.30 -14.59 0.46
CA ASN A 593 12.19 -13.66 0.38
C ASN A 593 12.18 -12.96 -1.00
N GLY A 594 11.17 -13.28 -1.82
CA GLY A 594 11.05 -12.75 -3.17
C GLY A 594 10.90 -11.23 -3.24
N ARG A 595 10.20 -10.61 -2.28
CA ARG A 595 10.02 -9.14 -2.26
C ARG A 595 11.34 -8.42 -1.99
N ILE A 596 12.07 -8.85 -0.95
CA ILE A 596 13.42 -8.34 -0.64
C ILE A 596 14.37 -8.54 -1.82
N ARG A 597 14.34 -9.73 -2.44
CA ARG A 597 15.18 -10.02 -3.61
C ARG A 597 14.92 -9.05 -4.76
N ASN A 598 13.65 -8.80 -5.09
CA ASN A 598 13.28 -7.89 -6.18
C ASN A 598 13.68 -6.44 -5.87
N GLN A 599 13.49 -5.99 -4.63
CA GLN A 599 13.90 -4.65 -4.20
C GLN A 599 15.42 -4.48 -4.25
N TYR A 600 16.17 -5.48 -3.75
CA TYR A 600 17.64 -5.47 -3.80
C TYR A 600 18.17 -5.54 -5.24
N GLN A 601 17.55 -6.33 -6.12
CA GLN A 601 17.92 -6.37 -7.54
C GLN A 601 17.65 -5.04 -8.25
N SER A 602 16.53 -4.38 -7.95
CA SER A 602 16.21 -3.06 -8.49
C SER A 602 17.23 -2.02 -8.03
N PHE A 603 17.62 -2.06 -6.74
CA PHE A 603 18.67 -1.23 -6.19
C PHE A 603 20.03 -1.49 -6.88
N LEU A 604 20.45 -2.75 -7.01
CA LEU A 604 21.71 -3.11 -7.69
C LEU A 604 21.74 -2.68 -9.15
N ARG A 605 20.61 -2.78 -9.86
CA ARG A 605 20.48 -2.33 -11.25
C ARG A 605 20.72 -0.81 -11.37
N ILE A 606 20.21 -0.02 -10.42
CA ILE A 606 20.48 1.42 -10.32
C ILE A 606 21.96 1.65 -10.06
N LEU A 607 22.54 0.98 -9.05
CA LEU A 607 23.94 1.14 -8.69
C LEU A 607 24.90 0.80 -9.85
N SER A 608 24.58 -0.22 -10.66
CA SER A 608 25.41 -0.61 -11.80
C SER A 608 25.49 0.45 -12.90
N GLN A 609 24.61 1.45 -12.87
CA GLN A 609 24.55 2.56 -13.83
C GLN A 609 25.19 3.84 -13.28
N LYS A 610 25.53 3.88 -11.98
CA LYS A 610 26.25 5.02 -11.38
C LYS A 610 27.76 4.88 -11.67
N PRO A 611 28.45 5.96 -12.10
CA PRO A 611 29.89 5.91 -12.33
C PRO A 611 30.67 5.71 -11.01
N THR A 612 30.15 6.25 -9.91
CA THR A 612 30.69 6.12 -8.56
C THR A 612 29.53 5.99 -7.58
N LEU A 613 29.75 5.22 -6.51
CA LEU A 613 28.79 5.08 -5.41
C LEU A 613 29.02 6.20 -4.40
N ASP A 614 28.00 7.01 -4.14
CA ASP A 614 28.06 8.05 -3.10
C ASP A 614 27.85 7.46 -1.70
N HIS A 615 28.02 8.28 -0.66
CA HIS A 615 27.89 7.82 0.72
C HIS A 615 26.47 7.32 1.07
N ALA A 616 25.42 7.83 0.41
CA ALA A 616 24.05 7.37 0.63
C ALA A 616 23.80 5.99 -0.03
N ASP A 617 24.44 5.73 -1.18
CA ASP A 617 24.46 4.40 -1.80
C ASP A 617 25.17 3.38 -0.91
N GLN A 618 26.33 3.74 -0.35
CA GLN A 618 27.09 2.86 0.55
C GLN A 618 26.28 2.54 1.81
N LEU A 619 25.59 3.53 2.38
CA LEU A 619 24.71 3.33 3.54
C LEU A 619 23.52 2.42 3.19
N SER A 620 22.90 2.62 2.03
CA SER A 620 21.80 1.76 1.56
C SER A 620 22.26 0.33 1.28
N THR A 621 23.47 0.18 0.75
CA THR A 621 24.12 -1.12 0.52
C THR A 621 24.37 -1.83 1.84
N THR A 622 24.90 -1.12 2.84
CA THR A 622 25.11 -1.60 4.21
C THR A 622 23.81 -2.17 4.79
N TYR A 623 22.71 -1.43 4.66
CA TYR A 623 21.39 -1.88 5.11
C TYR A 623 20.98 -3.22 4.47
N TYR A 624 21.00 -3.32 3.14
CA TYR A 624 20.60 -4.55 2.45
C TYR A 624 21.54 -5.74 2.73
N LEU A 625 22.81 -5.48 3.02
CA LEU A 625 23.76 -6.52 3.44
C LEU A 625 23.45 -7.02 4.85
N PHE A 626 23.08 -6.14 5.79
CA PHE A 626 22.62 -6.56 7.11
C PHE A 626 21.34 -7.40 7.04
N LEU A 627 20.38 -7.05 6.18
CA LEU A 627 19.17 -7.88 5.98
C LEU A 627 19.48 -9.29 5.46
N GLN A 628 20.65 -9.50 4.85
CA GLN A 628 21.09 -10.78 4.30
C GLN A 628 22.02 -11.56 5.25
N ASP A 629 22.19 -11.12 6.50
CA ASP A 629 23.17 -11.63 7.46
C ASP A 629 24.63 -11.57 6.96
N ARG A 630 24.94 -10.66 6.03
CA ARG A 630 26.28 -10.44 5.48
C ARG A 630 27.02 -9.36 6.28
N ALA A 631 27.09 -9.54 7.61
CA ALA A 631 27.54 -8.51 8.54
C ALA A 631 28.97 -8.00 8.26
N ALA A 632 29.92 -8.88 7.92
CA ALA A 632 31.29 -8.47 7.59
C ALA A 632 31.32 -7.51 6.39
N GLU A 633 30.67 -7.88 5.29
CA GLU A 633 30.61 -7.03 4.09
C GLU A 633 29.81 -5.74 4.33
N ALA A 634 28.78 -5.79 5.18
CA ALA A 634 28.04 -4.60 5.57
C ALA A 634 28.93 -3.61 6.32
N MET A 635 29.74 -4.10 7.26
CA MET A 635 30.70 -3.28 8.02
C MET A 635 31.80 -2.71 7.12
N ASP A 636 32.35 -3.50 6.19
CA ASP A 636 33.34 -3.00 5.22
C ASP A 636 32.79 -1.83 4.38
N ARG A 637 31.50 -1.90 4.01
CA ARG A 637 30.82 -0.80 3.29
C ARG A 637 30.59 0.40 4.20
N LEU A 638 30.14 0.17 5.43
CA LEU A 638 29.88 1.22 6.42
C LEU A 638 31.15 2.04 6.72
N ASP A 639 32.31 1.40 6.81
CA ASP A 639 33.59 2.07 7.09
C ASP A 639 34.02 3.05 5.97
N THR A 640 33.44 2.95 4.76
CA THR A 640 33.66 3.89 3.64
C THR A 640 32.76 5.12 3.66
N VAL A 641 31.78 5.17 4.56
CA VAL A 641 30.79 6.24 4.64
C VAL A 641 31.34 7.41 5.45
N ASN A 642 31.35 8.61 4.84
CA ASN A 642 31.62 9.86 5.55
C ASN A 642 30.30 10.41 6.14
N ALA A 643 30.21 10.46 7.46
CA ALA A 643 29.02 10.93 8.19
C ALA A 643 28.68 12.39 7.91
N GLU A 644 29.68 13.26 7.72
CA GLU A 644 29.46 14.70 7.49
C GLU A 644 28.83 14.99 6.12
N ALA A 645 28.96 14.04 5.18
CA ALA A 645 28.39 14.12 3.84
C ALA A 645 26.95 13.56 3.76
N LEU A 646 26.37 13.10 4.87
CA LEU A 646 25.06 12.45 4.91
C LEU A 646 23.98 13.31 5.56
N PRO A 647 22.82 13.48 4.89
CA PRO A 647 21.60 13.97 5.55
C PRO A 647 21.08 12.98 6.61
N THR A 648 21.36 11.68 6.44
CA THR A 648 20.87 10.58 7.28
C THR A 648 21.87 10.16 8.37
N SER A 649 22.37 11.13 9.14
CA SER A 649 23.41 10.88 10.16
C SER A 649 22.92 9.97 11.29
N ILE A 650 21.65 10.05 11.68
CA ILE A 650 21.08 9.20 12.73
C ILE A 650 20.98 7.73 12.30
N GLN A 651 20.65 7.47 11.04
CA GLN A 651 20.64 6.11 10.47
C GLN A 651 22.06 5.53 10.45
N TYR A 652 23.05 6.35 10.09
CA TYR A 652 24.46 5.96 10.11
C TYR A 652 24.94 5.61 11.53
N ASP A 653 24.65 6.46 12.52
CA ASP A 653 25.02 6.21 13.91
C ASP A 653 24.33 4.94 14.46
N TYR A 654 23.08 4.68 14.05
CA TYR A 654 22.41 3.43 14.41
C TYR A 654 23.11 2.19 13.81
N PHE A 655 23.54 2.24 12.54
CA PHE A 655 24.32 1.16 11.94
C PHE A 655 25.69 0.98 12.58
N ARG A 656 26.34 2.06 13.03
CA ARG A 656 27.58 1.95 13.80
C ARG A 656 27.36 1.27 15.14
N ALA A 657 26.32 1.67 15.88
CA ALA A 657 25.97 1.04 17.15
C ALA A 657 25.64 -0.45 16.97
N TYR A 658 24.91 -0.79 15.90
CA TYR A 658 24.61 -2.18 15.54
C TYR A 658 25.87 -2.97 15.14
N SER A 659 26.78 -2.36 14.38
CA SER A 659 28.06 -2.97 13.98
C SER A 659 28.99 -3.22 15.18
N ALA A 660 28.97 -2.34 16.17
CA ALA A 660 29.74 -2.51 17.40
C ALA A 660 29.36 -3.80 18.15
N PHE A 661 28.09 -4.23 18.12
CA PHE A 661 27.71 -5.54 18.66
C PHE A 661 28.33 -6.71 17.88
N TYR A 662 28.39 -6.65 16.55
CA TYR A 662 29.09 -7.67 15.76
C TYR A 662 30.60 -7.71 16.01
N ARG A 663 31.18 -6.58 16.42
CA ARG A 663 32.60 -6.46 16.81
C ARG A 663 32.85 -6.78 18.29
N ALA A 664 31.82 -7.21 19.03
CA ALA A 664 31.88 -7.43 20.47
C ALA A 664 32.35 -6.20 21.28
N GLN A 665 31.92 -5.00 20.86
CA GLN A 665 32.25 -3.70 21.47
C GLN A 665 30.99 -3.02 22.06
N PRO A 666 30.37 -3.58 23.12
CA PRO A 666 29.13 -3.04 23.69
C PRO A 666 29.28 -1.62 24.26
N ASP A 667 30.48 -1.25 24.74
CA ASP A 667 30.75 0.10 25.26
C ASP A 667 30.71 1.17 24.14
N GLU A 668 31.21 0.85 22.94
CA GLU A 668 31.11 1.74 21.78
C GLU A 668 29.65 1.89 21.34
N ALA A 669 28.90 0.78 21.28
CA ALA A 669 27.48 0.80 20.95
C ALA A 669 26.71 1.72 21.91
N ARG A 670 26.99 1.60 23.22
CA ARG A 670 26.40 2.45 24.25
C ARG A 670 26.79 3.92 24.11
N ALA A 671 28.07 4.21 23.86
CA ALA A 671 28.57 5.58 23.72
C ALA A 671 27.90 6.33 22.54
N ILE A 672 27.61 5.63 21.45
CA ILE A 672 26.84 6.18 20.33
C ILE A 672 25.38 6.40 20.74
N ALA A 673 24.75 5.38 21.33
CA ALA A 673 23.33 5.40 21.64
C ALA A 673 22.91 6.43 22.70
N VAL A 674 23.77 6.71 23.68
CA VAL A 674 23.49 7.70 24.75
C VAL A 674 23.19 9.10 24.18
N LYS A 675 23.75 9.45 23.01
CA LYS A 675 23.50 10.73 22.34
C LYS A 675 22.03 10.94 21.93
N TYR A 676 21.27 9.84 21.79
CA TYR A 676 19.92 9.84 21.22
C TYR A 676 18.82 9.48 22.23
N THR A 677 19.14 9.37 23.52
CA THR A 677 18.16 9.02 24.58
C THR A 677 17.05 10.05 24.75
N GLN A 678 17.30 11.30 24.37
CA GLN A 678 16.33 12.40 24.39
C GLN A 678 15.88 12.79 22.97
N HIS A 679 16.08 11.93 21.96
CA HIS A 679 15.71 12.24 20.60
C HIS A 679 14.18 12.46 20.47
N PRO A 680 13.72 13.52 19.79
CA PRO A 680 12.29 13.87 19.72
C PRO A 680 11.43 12.92 18.89
N VAL A 681 12.05 12.08 18.05
CA VAL A 681 11.36 11.06 17.25
C VAL A 681 11.34 9.75 18.01
N ASP A 682 10.16 9.32 18.46
CA ASP A 682 9.96 8.13 19.31
C ASP A 682 10.63 6.89 18.73
N ARG A 683 10.37 6.59 17.45
CA ARG A 683 10.95 5.44 16.74
C ARG A 683 12.48 5.39 16.81
N TRP A 684 13.15 6.53 16.76
CA TRP A 684 14.62 6.59 16.84
C TRP A 684 15.09 6.53 18.28
N ARG A 685 14.44 7.27 19.19
CA ARG A 685 14.74 7.23 20.62
C ARG A 685 14.67 5.81 21.16
N GLU A 686 13.57 5.11 20.91
CA GLU A 686 13.36 3.72 21.32
C GLU A 686 14.44 2.79 20.76
N ARG A 687 14.79 2.93 19.48
CA ARG A 687 15.87 2.12 18.85
C ARG A 687 17.21 2.28 19.57
N PHE A 688 17.60 3.50 19.93
CA PHE A 688 18.86 3.72 20.65
C PHE A 688 18.78 3.33 22.12
N VAL A 689 17.65 3.54 22.81
CA VAL A 689 17.47 3.04 24.18
C VAL A 689 17.54 1.51 24.21
N ASN A 690 17.01 0.82 23.18
CA ASN A 690 17.16 -0.62 23.03
C ASN A 690 18.61 -1.07 22.88
N VAL A 691 19.45 -0.31 22.16
CA VAL A 691 20.90 -0.56 22.11
C VAL A 691 21.53 -0.46 23.49
N ILE A 692 21.15 0.54 24.29
CA ILE A 692 21.67 0.70 25.66
C ILE A 692 21.24 -0.49 26.53
N ALA A 693 19.96 -0.87 26.48
CA ALA A 693 19.43 -2.01 27.22
C ALA A 693 20.15 -3.32 26.87
N GLN A 694 20.42 -3.56 25.57
CA GLN A 694 21.19 -4.73 25.14
C GLN A 694 22.65 -4.69 25.62
N ALA A 695 23.30 -3.53 25.58
CA ALA A 695 24.66 -3.39 26.11
C ALA A 695 24.72 -3.62 27.63
N ASP A 696 23.74 -3.13 28.36
CA ASP A 696 23.59 -3.33 29.81
C ASP A 696 23.31 -4.81 30.16
N GLU A 697 22.50 -5.50 29.36
CA GLU A 697 22.24 -6.94 29.51
C GLU A 697 23.51 -7.77 29.27
N ILE A 698 24.30 -7.45 28.24
CA ILE A 698 25.61 -8.09 27.97
C ILE A 698 26.57 -7.91 29.15
N GLN A 699 26.48 -6.79 29.87
CA GLN A 699 27.25 -6.52 31.09
C GLN A 699 26.66 -7.17 32.35
N GLY A 700 25.60 -7.98 32.23
CA GLY A 700 25.01 -8.75 33.32
C GLY A 700 23.91 -8.03 34.12
N LYS A 701 23.41 -6.87 33.67
CA LYS A 701 22.35 -6.12 34.37
C LYS A 701 20.93 -6.70 34.16
N GLY A 702 20.82 -7.82 33.43
CA GLY A 702 19.57 -8.48 33.08
C GLY A 702 18.77 -7.76 31.99
N PRO A 703 17.76 -8.42 31.39
CA PRO A 703 16.94 -7.82 30.34
C PRO A 703 16.04 -6.71 30.88
N GLN A 704 15.91 -5.62 30.12
CA GLN A 704 15.03 -4.49 30.42
C GLN A 704 13.95 -4.32 29.35
N ILE A 705 12.74 -3.94 29.78
CA ILE A 705 11.66 -3.54 28.89
C ILE A 705 11.74 -2.03 28.71
N VAL A 706 12.06 -1.60 27.50
CA VAL A 706 12.14 -0.20 27.08
C VAL A 706 10.81 0.26 26.49
N ALA A 707 10.15 -0.62 25.74
CA ALA A 707 8.84 -0.38 25.15
C ALA A 707 7.89 -1.53 25.48
N ASP A 708 6.77 -1.21 26.13
CA ASP A 708 5.81 -2.22 26.61
C ASP A 708 5.21 -3.07 25.49
N GLU A 709 5.24 -2.60 24.24
CA GLU A 709 4.76 -3.37 23.08
C GLU A 709 5.85 -4.26 22.43
N ASP A 710 7.12 -4.15 22.85
CA ASP A 710 8.22 -4.92 22.25
C ASP A 710 8.21 -6.38 22.70
N ARG A 711 7.70 -7.24 21.81
CA ARG A 711 7.65 -8.70 21.99
C ARG A 711 8.99 -9.31 22.40
N ASN A 712 10.11 -8.88 21.80
CA ASN A 712 11.40 -9.50 22.06
C ASN A 712 11.88 -9.21 23.48
N GLN A 713 11.68 -7.98 23.96
CA GLN A 713 12.05 -7.59 25.32
C GLN A 713 11.18 -8.26 26.37
N GLN A 714 9.87 -8.34 26.13
CA GLN A 714 8.95 -9.10 26.99
C GLN A 714 9.36 -10.57 27.09
N GLN A 715 9.66 -11.21 25.95
CA GLN A 715 10.11 -12.60 25.94
C GLN A 715 11.48 -12.79 26.57
N ALA A 716 12.43 -11.88 26.36
CA ALA A 716 13.73 -11.95 27.00
C ALA A 716 13.59 -11.88 28.53
N LYS A 717 12.71 -11.01 29.04
CA LYS A 717 12.41 -10.93 30.48
C LYS A 717 11.77 -12.21 31.02
N LEU A 718 10.78 -12.77 30.32
CA LEU A 718 10.12 -14.01 30.73
C LEU A 718 11.06 -15.21 30.65
N ALA A 719 11.81 -15.36 29.55
CA ALA A 719 12.84 -16.40 29.40
C ALA A 719 13.94 -16.26 30.44
N ALA A 720 14.34 -15.03 30.76
CA ALA A 720 15.30 -14.78 31.82
C ALA A 720 14.72 -15.03 33.20
N ALA A 721 13.40 -15.15 33.41
CA ALA A 721 12.79 -15.54 34.69
C ALA A 721 12.47 -17.03 34.76
N GLU A 722 12.40 -17.72 33.61
CA GLU A 722 12.04 -19.13 33.51
C GLU A 722 13.00 -20.03 34.29
N PRO A 723 12.49 -20.95 35.14
CA PRO A 723 13.32 -21.97 35.78
C PRO A 723 13.92 -22.94 34.76
N THR A 724 15.22 -23.19 34.88
CA THR A 724 15.91 -24.20 34.07
C THR A 724 16.31 -25.38 34.93
N LEU A 725 16.11 -26.58 34.39
CA LEU A 725 16.47 -27.86 35.01
C LEU A 725 16.97 -28.80 33.92
N ASP A 726 18.17 -29.34 34.11
CA ASP A 726 18.79 -30.34 33.25
C ASP A 726 19.49 -31.42 34.10
N LEU A 727 19.65 -32.62 33.54
CA LEU A 727 20.21 -33.78 34.24
C LEU A 727 21.32 -34.44 33.43
N ARG A 728 22.42 -34.74 34.12
CA ARG A 728 23.54 -35.52 33.58
C ARG A 728 23.94 -36.61 34.56
N VAL A 729 24.41 -37.74 34.05
CA VAL A 729 24.88 -38.86 34.89
C VAL A 729 26.24 -39.33 34.40
N SER A 730 27.15 -39.60 35.34
CA SER A 730 28.45 -40.22 35.09
C SER A 730 28.67 -41.32 36.13
N GLY A 731 28.53 -42.59 35.72
CA GLY A 731 28.53 -43.71 36.66
C GLY A 731 27.35 -43.63 37.63
N SER A 732 27.64 -43.61 38.94
CA SER A 732 26.63 -43.43 39.99
C SER A 732 26.36 -41.97 40.36
N LEU A 733 27.15 -41.02 39.82
CA LEU A 733 27.01 -39.60 40.14
C LEU A 733 25.98 -38.94 39.24
N VAL A 734 24.92 -38.42 39.83
CA VAL A 734 23.90 -37.61 39.15
C VAL A 734 24.22 -36.14 39.38
N THR A 735 24.27 -35.37 38.30
CA THR A 735 24.45 -33.92 38.28
C THR A 735 23.15 -33.26 37.84
N ILE A 736 22.62 -32.38 38.67
CA ILE A 736 21.51 -31.49 38.35
C ILE A 736 22.08 -30.12 37.99
N ASP A 737 21.91 -29.68 36.76
CA ASP A 737 22.20 -28.30 36.37
C ASP A 737 20.90 -27.48 36.46
N TYR A 738 20.92 -26.40 37.24
CA TYR A 738 19.70 -25.65 37.56
C TYR A 738 19.91 -24.14 37.67
N GLN A 739 18.81 -23.40 37.45
CA GLN A 739 18.72 -21.98 37.72
C GLN A 739 17.27 -21.64 38.11
N ARG A 740 17.11 -20.84 39.17
CA ARG A 740 15.80 -20.47 39.76
C ARG A 740 14.93 -21.67 40.18
N VAL A 741 15.58 -22.70 40.71
CA VAL A 741 14.93 -23.85 41.34
C VAL A 741 15.56 -24.04 42.71
N THR A 742 14.75 -23.99 43.76
CA THR A 742 15.20 -24.08 45.16
C THR A 742 14.95 -25.46 45.76
N ASN A 743 13.99 -26.20 45.22
CA ASN A 743 13.61 -27.53 45.67
C ASN A 743 13.31 -28.42 44.47
N VAL A 744 13.77 -29.66 44.55
CA VAL A 744 13.46 -30.69 43.56
C VAL A 744 13.02 -31.97 44.25
N GLN A 745 12.16 -32.73 43.58
CA GLN A 745 11.83 -34.10 43.93
C GLN A 745 12.52 -35.04 42.94
N VAL A 746 13.33 -35.95 43.47
CA VAL A 746 13.99 -37.02 42.72
C VAL A 746 13.19 -38.30 42.90
N ASN A 747 12.68 -38.84 41.80
CA ASN A 747 11.96 -40.10 41.74
C ASN A 747 12.84 -41.16 41.07
N TYR A 748 12.86 -42.36 41.63
CA TYR A 748 13.59 -43.51 41.11
C TYR A 748 12.58 -44.58 40.68
N TYR A 749 12.67 -45.00 39.41
CA TYR A 749 11.87 -46.10 38.87
C TYR A 749 12.79 -47.22 38.46
N GLU A 750 12.69 -48.37 39.12
CA GLU A 750 13.34 -49.59 38.64
C GLU A 750 12.78 -49.94 37.26
N MET A 751 13.67 -50.05 36.28
CA MET A 751 13.29 -50.32 34.91
C MET A 751 13.23 -51.83 34.67
N ASP A 752 12.05 -52.34 34.30
CA ASP A 752 11.97 -53.64 33.64
C ASP A 752 12.40 -53.48 32.18
N LEU A 753 13.70 -53.69 31.97
CA LEU A 753 14.32 -53.59 30.65
C LEU A 753 13.74 -54.58 29.64
N GLU A 754 13.23 -55.74 30.07
CA GLU A 754 12.66 -56.70 29.14
C GLU A 754 11.35 -56.20 28.56
N PHE A 755 10.48 -55.65 29.41
CA PHE A 755 9.23 -55.04 28.98
C PHE A 755 9.48 -53.82 28.07
N LEU A 756 10.41 -52.94 28.45
CA LEU A 756 10.77 -51.75 27.67
C LEU A 756 11.37 -52.10 26.31
N PHE A 757 12.26 -53.10 26.28
CA PHE A 757 12.88 -53.56 25.05
C PHE A 757 11.85 -54.23 24.13
N SER A 758 10.88 -54.95 24.68
CA SER A 758 9.83 -55.61 23.88
C SER A 758 8.84 -54.61 23.27
N THR A 759 8.64 -53.45 23.91
CA THR A 759 7.76 -52.38 23.43
C THR A 759 8.47 -51.38 22.51
N ASN A 760 9.76 -51.11 22.74
CA ASN A 760 10.56 -50.14 21.99
C ASN A 760 12.02 -50.61 21.79
N PRO A 761 12.27 -51.65 20.98
CA PRO A 761 13.57 -52.31 20.87
C PRO A 761 14.72 -51.46 20.27
N PHE A 762 14.41 -50.36 19.55
CA PHE A 762 15.40 -49.51 18.88
C PHE A 762 15.44 -48.06 19.39
N VAL A 763 14.78 -47.76 20.52
CA VAL A 763 14.78 -46.40 21.09
C VAL A 763 16.02 -46.23 21.96
N SER A 764 17.05 -45.64 21.38
CA SER A 764 18.16 -45.09 22.16
C SER A 764 17.66 -43.85 22.90
N SER A 765 17.68 -43.92 24.23
CA SER A 765 17.71 -42.76 25.14
C SER A 765 16.60 -41.69 25.00
N ASN A 766 15.32 -42.07 24.87
CA ASN A 766 14.21 -41.12 25.09
C ASN A 766 13.16 -41.71 26.05
N SER A 767 13.19 -41.20 27.28
CA SER A 767 12.52 -41.67 28.51
C SER A 767 11.12 -41.07 28.73
N GLY A 768 10.45 -40.58 27.68
CA GLY A 768 9.17 -39.87 27.82
C GLY A 768 7.96 -40.74 28.18
N SER A 769 8.08 -42.07 28.11
CA SER A 769 6.95 -43.02 28.17
C SER A 769 6.64 -43.63 29.55
N PHE A 770 7.28 -43.16 30.63
CA PHE A 770 7.12 -43.75 31.98
C PHE A 770 5.97 -43.18 32.82
N SER A 771 5.05 -42.41 32.23
CA SER A 771 4.04 -41.61 32.94
C SER A 771 2.92 -42.37 33.68
N VAL A 772 2.98 -43.70 33.77
CA VAL A 772 1.88 -44.53 34.35
C VAL A 772 2.35 -45.44 35.51
N VAL A 773 3.62 -45.39 35.93
CA VAL A 773 4.17 -46.26 36.99
C VAL A 773 4.44 -45.45 38.27
N ARG A 774 4.21 -46.04 39.44
CA ARG A 774 4.55 -45.43 40.74
C ARG A 774 6.06 -45.53 40.99
N PRO A 775 6.74 -44.45 41.46
CA PRO A 775 8.17 -44.52 41.77
C PRO A 775 8.45 -45.52 42.89
N ASN A 776 9.55 -46.26 42.76
CA ASN A 776 10.05 -47.17 43.79
C ASN A 776 10.54 -46.38 45.01
N LYS A 777 11.11 -45.19 44.79
CA LYS A 777 11.53 -44.26 45.83
C LYS A 777 11.41 -42.82 45.35
N SER A 778 11.11 -41.91 46.28
CA SER A 778 11.08 -40.48 46.05
C SER A 778 11.82 -39.76 47.16
N GLU A 779 12.73 -38.86 46.79
CA GLU A 779 13.52 -38.04 47.72
C GLU A 779 13.32 -36.56 47.38
N ARG A 780 13.34 -35.69 48.39
CA ARG A 780 13.31 -34.24 48.19
C ARG A 780 14.70 -33.67 48.47
N LEU A 781 15.24 -32.91 47.52
CA LEU A 781 16.52 -32.24 47.65
C LEU A 781 16.31 -30.73 47.65
N GLN A 782 16.93 -30.06 48.61
CA GLN A 782 17.01 -28.60 48.64
C GLN A 782 18.26 -28.15 47.88
N LEU A 783 18.06 -27.27 46.92
CA LEU A 783 19.12 -26.72 46.07
C LEU A 783 19.55 -25.36 46.62
N ALA A 784 20.81 -24.99 46.41
CA ALA A 784 21.36 -23.74 46.91
C ALA A 784 21.20 -22.63 45.87
N ASP A 785 20.62 -21.49 46.26
CA ASP A 785 20.29 -20.40 45.34
C ASP A 785 21.51 -19.75 44.66
N ASP A 786 22.68 -19.84 45.30
CA ASP A 786 23.96 -19.29 44.84
C ASP A 786 24.73 -20.22 43.90
N LYS A 787 24.24 -21.45 43.69
CA LYS A 787 24.88 -22.45 42.82
C LYS A 787 24.11 -22.62 41.50
N ARG A 788 24.76 -23.28 40.56
CA ARG A 788 24.21 -23.64 39.24
C ARG A 788 24.19 -25.14 38.98
N SER A 789 24.78 -25.91 39.89
CA SER A 789 24.90 -27.36 39.76
C SER A 789 24.87 -28.01 41.16
N HIS A 790 24.26 -29.18 41.26
CA HIS A 790 24.19 -29.98 42.48
C HIS A 790 24.42 -31.45 42.13
N ASN A 791 25.34 -32.09 42.86
CA ASN A 791 25.71 -33.47 42.61
C ASN A 791 25.25 -34.35 43.77
N PHE A 792 24.67 -35.50 43.45
CA PHE A 792 24.34 -36.53 44.43
C PHE A 792 24.65 -37.92 43.87
N GLU A 793 24.97 -38.86 44.76
CA GLU A 793 25.21 -40.25 44.40
C GLU A 793 23.88 -41.02 44.36
N LEU A 794 23.74 -41.94 43.40
CA LEU A 794 22.63 -42.87 43.39
C LEU A 794 22.57 -43.67 44.70
N PRO A 795 21.38 -43.87 45.30
CA PRO A 795 21.22 -44.75 46.45
C PRO A 795 21.84 -46.13 46.20
N ARG A 796 22.52 -46.71 47.20
CA ARG A 796 23.24 -47.99 47.05
C ARG A 796 22.39 -49.12 46.46
N GLU A 797 21.10 -49.15 46.78
CA GLU A 797 20.12 -50.13 46.27
C GLU A 797 19.86 -50.03 44.75
N TYR A 798 20.21 -48.90 44.12
CA TYR A 798 20.03 -48.63 42.69
C TYR A 798 21.35 -48.61 41.91
N GLN A 799 22.50 -48.68 42.57
CA GLN A 799 23.81 -48.67 41.90
C GLN A 799 24.11 -49.95 41.11
N SER A 800 23.41 -51.05 41.39
CA SER A 800 23.53 -52.32 40.66
C SER A 800 22.28 -52.67 39.85
N LYS A 801 21.38 -51.70 39.66
CA LYS A 801 20.11 -51.87 38.94
C LYS A 801 19.98 -50.82 37.85
N ASN A 802 19.19 -51.15 36.84
CA ASN A 802 18.80 -50.20 35.81
C ASN A 802 17.63 -49.37 36.32
N VAL A 803 17.84 -48.05 36.45
CA VAL A 803 16.90 -47.15 37.10
C VAL A 803 16.72 -45.90 36.25
N LEU A 804 15.46 -45.48 36.08
CA LEU A 804 15.14 -44.16 35.56
C LEU A 804 15.15 -43.17 36.73
N VAL A 805 16.03 -42.18 36.66
CA VAL A 805 16.06 -41.05 37.59
C VAL A 805 15.25 -39.93 36.97
N GLU A 806 14.21 -39.50 37.67
CA GLU A 806 13.38 -38.38 37.29
C GLU A 806 13.52 -37.28 38.32
N VAL A 807 13.76 -36.05 37.86
CA VAL A 807 13.81 -34.87 38.71
C VAL A 807 12.71 -33.90 38.29
N ILE A 808 11.89 -33.52 39.26
CA ILE A 808 10.79 -32.58 39.12
C ILE A 808 11.10 -31.35 39.98
N GLY A 809 11.05 -30.16 39.39
CA GLY A 809 11.18 -28.89 40.10
C GLY A 809 11.04 -27.69 39.19
N GLY A 810 10.55 -26.57 39.72
CA GLY A 810 10.31 -25.34 38.96
C GLY A 810 9.35 -25.51 37.76
N GLY A 811 8.34 -26.39 37.89
CA GLY A 811 7.41 -26.72 36.80
C GLY A 811 8.05 -27.52 35.64
N LYS A 812 9.29 -28.00 35.79
CA LYS A 812 9.99 -28.83 34.82
C LYS A 812 10.12 -30.26 35.32
N LYS A 813 10.05 -31.20 34.39
CA LYS A 813 10.32 -32.62 34.59
C LYS A 813 11.43 -33.05 33.63
N ARG A 814 12.45 -33.72 34.16
CA ARG A 814 13.56 -34.30 33.41
C ARG A 814 13.77 -35.72 33.89
N SER A 815 13.94 -36.65 32.96
CA SER A 815 14.14 -38.06 33.29
C SER A 815 15.30 -38.63 32.49
N LEU A 816 16.23 -39.31 33.16
CA LEU A 816 17.40 -39.91 32.54
C LEU A 816 17.54 -41.35 33.01
N ALA A 817 17.75 -42.27 32.06
CA ALA A 817 17.99 -43.67 32.37
C ALA A 817 19.44 -43.87 32.81
N VAL A 818 19.63 -44.50 33.95
CA VAL A 818 20.93 -44.93 34.46
C VAL A 818 21.02 -46.43 34.26
N TYR A 819 21.91 -46.83 33.37
CA TYR A 819 22.20 -48.24 33.15
C TYR A 819 23.40 -48.64 34.00
N SER A 820 23.14 -49.39 35.06
CA SER A 820 24.18 -49.98 35.90
C SER A 820 24.12 -51.49 35.74
N ASN A 821 25.18 -52.07 35.19
CA ASN A 821 25.33 -53.52 35.02
C ASN A 821 26.80 -53.93 35.17
N GLU A 822 27.01 -55.19 35.52
CA GLU A 822 28.33 -55.82 35.61
C GLU A 822 28.57 -56.74 34.40
N LEU A 823 27.99 -56.39 33.25
CA LEU A 823 28.09 -57.16 32.01
C LEU A 823 29.16 -56.56 31.09
N ASN A 824 30.08 -57.41 30.64
CA ASN A 824 30.96 -57.12 29.52
C ASN A 824 30.46 -57.90 28.30
N THR A 825 29.78 -57.21 27.39
CA THR A 825 29.20 -57.78 26.17
C THR A 825 30.04 -57.44 24.95
N ALA A 826 30.41 -58.46 24.17
CA ALA A 826 31.14 -58.30 22.92
C ALA A 826 30.37 -58.93 21.75
N VAL A 827 30.14 -58.16 20.69
CA VAL A 827 29.49 -58.62 19.46
C VAL A 827 30.54 -58.95 18.42
N SER A 828 30.48 -60.17 17.90
CA SER A 828 31.22 -60.60 16.72
C SER A 828 30.35 -60.37 15.48
N GLU A 829 30.37 -59.14 14.98
CA GLU A 829 29.51 -58.64 13.90
C GLU A 829 29.50 -59.54 12.65
N ARG A 830 30.67 -60.03 12.23
CA ARG A 830 30.80 -60.89 11.03
C ARG A 830 30.22 -62.29 11.18
N TYR A 831 30.05 -62.76 12.41
CA TYR A 831 29.70 -64.16 12.69
C TYR A 831 28.38 -64.30 13.46
N GLY A 832 27.69 -63.20 13.76
CA GLY A 832 26.40 -63.27 14.44
C GLY A 832 26.46 -63.76 15.89
N ILE A 833 27.62 -63.66 16.55
CA ILE A 833 27.81 -64.19 17.92
C ILE A 833 27.93 -63.05 18.92
N LEU A 834 27.11 -63.08 19.96
CA LEU A 834 27.25 -62.31 21.19
C LEU A 834 28.04 -63.13 22.23
N THR A 835 28.97 -62.49 22.93
CA THR A 835 29.64 -63.04 24.11
C THR A 835 29.34 -62.17 25.32
N VAL A 836 28.98 -62.80 26.44
CA VAL A 836 28.63 -62.15 27.71
C VAL A 836 29.54 -62.68 28.82
N ARG A 837 30.25 -61.76 29.47
CA ARG A 837 31.17 -62.05 30.58
C ARG A 837 30.90 -61.09 31.73
N HIS A 838 31.35 -61.45 32.93
CA HIS A 838 31.28 -60.56 34.08
C HIS A 838 32.35 -59.47 33.95
N ALA A 839 32.00 -58.21 34.21
CA ALA A 839 32.88 -57.06 33.98
C ALA A 839 34.10 -57.05 34.94
N GLY A 840 33.92 -57.47 36.20
CA GLY A 840 34.98 -57.45 37.22
C GLY A 840 36.06 -58.55 37.11
N ASP A 841 35.66 -59.81 36.91
CA ASP A 841 36.56 -60.98 36.94
C ASP A 841 36.69 -61.69 35.57
N ASN A 842 35.97 -61.19 34.56
CA ASN A 842 35.96 -61.72 33.19
C ASN A 842 35.51 -63.19 33.08
N ARG A 843 34.80 -63.76 34.06
CA ARG A 843 34.26 -65.11 33.92
C ARG A 843 33.11 -65.13 32.88
N PRO A 844 32.96 -66.20 32.07
CA PRO A 844 31.82 -66.33 31.18
C PRO A 844 30.52 -66.39 32.00
N LEU A 845 29.47 -65.73 31.51
CA LEU A 845 28.16 -65.74 32.17
C LEU A 845 27.20 -66.69 31.42
N PRO A 846 27.08 -67.95 31.85
CA PRO A 846 26.16 -68.91 31.23
C PRO A 846 24.72 -68.65 31.66
N ALA A 847 23.76 -69.19 30.90
CA ALA A 847 22.34 -69.04 31.19
C ALA A 847 21.88 -67.58 31.34
N THR A 848 22.57 -66.64 30.68
CA THR A 848 22.17 -65.23 30.60
C THR A 848 21.12 -65.09 29.51
N TYR A 849 19.97 -64.50 29.82
CA TYR A 849 18.89 -64.33 28.86
C TYR A 849 19.28 -63.30 27.79
N VAL A 850 18.99 -63.62 26.53
CA VAL A 850 19.23 -62.77 25.38
C VAL A 850 17.96 -62.69 24.55
N LYS A 851 17.51 -61.48 24.23
CA LYS A 851 16.34 -61.21 23.41
C LYS A 851 16.73 -60.33 22.24
N VAL A 852 16.32 -60.69 21.03
CA VAL A 852 16.75 -60.05 19.78
C VAL A 852 15.53 -59.59 19.00
N TYR A 853 15.57 -58.33 18.58
CA TYR A 853 14.64 -57.77 17.60
C TYR A 853 15.39 -57.41 16.32
N ALA A 854 14.74 -57.63 15.19
CA ALA A 854 15.21 -57.23 13.88
C ALA A 854 14.45 -55.99 13.42
N LEU A 855 15.17 -54.99 12.90
CA LEU A 855 14.56 -53.87 12.20
C LEU A 855 14.42 -54.27 10.73
N THR A 856 13.18 -54.36 10.24
CA THR A 856 12.89 -54.61 8.83
C THR A 856 12.30 -53.35 8.18
N SER A 857 12.06 -53.38 6.88
CA SER A 857 11.33 -52.32 6.16
C SER A 857 9.91 -52.07 6.71
N SER A 858 9.31 -53.06 7.36
CA SER A 858 7.98 -52.98 7.99
C SER A 858 8.01 -52.53 9.46
N GLY A 859 9.20 -52.28 10.01
CA GLY A 859 9.42 -51.87 11.39
C GLY A 859 10.08 -52.94 12.26
N PRO A 860 10.18 -52.70 13.58
CA PRO A 860 10.78 -53.63 14.54
C PRO A 860 9.93 -54.88 14.72
N GLN A 861 10.55 -56.06 14.59
CA GLN A 861 9.90 -57.35 14.81
C GLN A 861 10.75 -58.21 15.74
N PHE A 862 10.07 -58.99 16.59
CA PHE A 862 10.74 -59.98 17.41
C PHE A 862 11.43 -61.01 16.50
N TYR A 863 12.72 -61.26 16.73
CA TYR A 863 13.51 -62.14 15.87
C TYR A 863 13.76 -63.49 16.53
N LYS A 864 14.39 -63.46 17.71
CA LYS A 864 14.63 -64.66 18.53
C LYS A 864 14.98 -64.27 19.96
N ASP A 865 14.89 -65.23 20.85
CA ASP A 865 15.45 -65.15 22.19
C ASP A 865 16.07 -66.49 22.62
N GLY A 866 16.72 -66.49 23.78
CA GLY A 866 17.28 -67.69 24.38
C GLY A 866 18.31 -67.34 25.44
N TYR A 867 19.19 -68.29 25.72
CA TYR A 867 20.17 -68.16 26.81
C TYR A 867 21.58 -68.41 26.30
N THR A 868 22.56 -67.72 26.88
CA THR A 868 23.97 -67.99 26.62
C THR A 868 24.35 -69.41 27.05
N ASP A 869 25.24 -70.05 26.30
CA ASP A 869 25.80 -71.36 26.64
C ASP A 869 26.81 -71.31 27.81
N LEU A 870 27.39 -72.46 28.20
CA LEU A 870 28.43 -72.53 29.26
C LEU A 870 29.65 -71.63 29.03
N ARG A 871 29.86 -71.15 27.80
CA ARG A 871 30.96 -70.26 27.39
C ARG A 871 30.55 -68.78 27.40
N GLY A 872 29.31 -68.47 27.78
CA GLY A 872 28.74 -67.13 27.75
C GLY A 872 28.38 -66.66 26.34
N LYS A 873 28.21 -67.57 25.36
CA LYS A 873 27.96 -67.21 23.96
C LYS A 873 26.52 -67.43 23.55
N PHE A 874 26.02 -66.55 22.67
CA PHE A 874 24.72 -66.64 22.05
C PHE A 874 24.81 -66.28 20.56
N ASP A 875 24.22 -67.10 19.69
CA ASP A 875 24.06 -66.77 18.28
C ASP A 875 22.82 -65.87 18.13
N TYR A 876 23.02 -64.59 17.82
CA TYR A 876 21.92 -63.62 17.68
C TYR A 876 21.33 -63.55 16.27
N ALA A 877 22.00 -64.13 15.27
CA ALA A 877 21.66 -63.91 13.86
C ALA A 877 20.97 -65.12 13.20
N SER A 878 21.24 -66.35 13.64
CA SER A 878 20.71 -67.53 12.94
C SER A 878 19.28 -67.87 13.38
N VAL A 879 18.33 -67.89 12.43
CA VAL A 879 16.98 -68.46 12.57
C VAL A 879 16.67 -69.26 11.30
N SER A 880 16.22 -70.52 11.43
CA SER A 880 16.03 -71.43 10.28
C SER A 880 14.70 -71.26 9.54
N THR A 881 13.85 -70.33 9.99
CA THR A 881 12.46 -70.15 9.53
C THR A 881 12.17 -68.77 8.95
N SER A 882 13.14 -67.84 8.93
CA SER A 882 12.99 -66.47 8.44
C SER A 882 14.24 -66.04 7.67
N ASP A 883 14.06 -65.30 6.57
CA ASP A 883 15.18 -64.79 5.76
C ASP A 883 15.85 -63.61 6.48
N ILE A 884 17.17 -63.70 6.70
CA ILE A 884 17.97 -62.63 7.30
C ILE A 884 18.16 -61.45 6.34
N GLY A 885 17.93 -61.66 5.04
CA GLY A 885 18.11 -60.65 3.99
C GLY A 885 17.24 -59.41 4.14
N ASP A 886 16.08 -59.52 4.82
CA ASP A 886 15.15 -58.40 5.04
C ASP A 886 15.46 -57.59 6.32
N VAL A 887 16.50 -57.97 7.07
CA VAL A 887 16.93 -57.27 8.29
C VAL A 887 17.90 -56.14 7.93
N LEU A 888 17.66 -54.95 8.49
CA LEU A 888 18.54 -53.78 8.37
C LEU A 888 19.55 -53.70 9.52
N LYS A 889 19.11 -54.00 10.74
CA LYS A 889 19.94 -54.07 11.96
C LYS A 889 19.23 -54.87 13.06
N PHE A 890 20.00 -55.36 14.02
CA PHE A 890 19.48 -56.01 15.22
C PHE A 890 19.60 -55.12 16.44
N SER A 891 18.68 -55.27 17.37
CA SER A 891 18.81 -54.81 18.74
C SER A 891 18.81 -56.03 19.64
N VAL A 892 19.72 -56.09 20.60
CA VAL A 892 19.97 -57.25 21.45
C VAL A 892 19.94 -56.81 22.91
N LEU A 893 18.95 -57.29 23.65
CA LEU A 893 18.88 -57.20 25.11
C LEU A 893 19.63 -58.38 25.71
N VAL A 894 20.46 -58.12 26.71
CA VAL A 894 21.15 -59.12 27.53
C VAL A 894 20.75 -58.90 28.98
N MET A 895 20.26 -59.94 29.65
CA MET A 895 19.74 -59.85 31.01
C MET A 895 20.23 -61.00 31.89
N SER A 896 20.84 -60.65 33.02
CA SER A 896 21.26 -61.56 34.09
C SER A 896 20.54 -61.18 35.39
N GLY A 897 19.98 -62.15 36.10
CA GLY A 897 19.29 -61.91 37.37
C GLY A 897 20.19 -61.32 38.48
N GLU A 898 21.49 -61.60 38.44
CA GLU A 898 22.46 -61.14 39.45
C GLU A 898 23.35 -59.99 38.96
N ASN A 899 23.61 -59.89 37.64
CA ASN A 899 24.64 -58.99 37.09
C ASN A 899 24.07 -57.81 36.27
N GLY A 900 22.75 -57.62 36.30
CA GLY A 900 22.05 -56.55 35.60
C GLY A 900 21.72 -56.86 34.13
N ALA A 901 21.35 -55.83 33.38
CA ALA A 901 20.96 -55.94 31.99
C ALA A 901 21.51 -54.78 31.14
N THR A 902 21.72 -55.03 29.85
CA THR A 902 22.17 -54.04 28.87
C THR A 902 21.50 -54.26 27.51
N VAL A 903 21.39 -53.20 26.72
CA VAL A 903 20.89 -53.25 25.34
C VAL A 903 21.97 -52.74 24.42
N LEU A 904 22.19 -53.45 23.32
CA LEU A 904 23.17 -53.11 22.31
C LEU A 904 22.59 -53.29 20.91
N GLU A 905 23.01 -52.43 19.97
CA GLU A 905 22.70 -52.63 18.56
C GLU A 905 23.80 -53.48 17.91
N ALA A 906 23.40 -54.39 17.02
CA ALA A 906 24.32 -55.24 16.28
C ALA A 906 23.99 -55.17 14.77
N PRO A 907 24.99 -55.06 13.88
CA PRO A 907 24.76 -55.10 12.45
C PRO A 907 24.38 -56.52 12.02
N VAL A 908 23.79 -56.60 10.83
CA VAL A 908 23.53 -57.87 10.14
C VAL A 908 24.88 -58.47 9.71
N PRO A 909 25.18 -59.74 10.05
CA PRO A 909 26.41 -60.38 9.60
C PRO A 909 26.50 -60.37 8.07
N GLN A 910 27.68 -60.03 7.55
CA GLN A 910 27.94 -60.03 6.12
C GLN A 910 27.91 -61.46 5.59
N GLN A 911 27.08 -61.72 4.57
CA GLN A 911 27.05 -62.98 3.82
C GLN A 911 28.10 -63.01 2.71
#